data_AF-A0A933H277-F1
#
_entry.id   AF-A0A933H277-F1
#
_cell.length_a   1.000
_cell.length_b   1.000
_cell.length_c   1.000
_cell.angle_alpha   90.00
_cell.angle_beta   90.00
_cell.angle_gamma   90.00
#
_symmetry.space_group_name_H-M   'P 1'
#
loop_
_entity.id
_entity.type
_entity.pdbx_description
1 polymer ?
#
loop_
_entity_poly.entity_id
_entity_poly.type
_entity_poly.pdbx_seq_one_letter_code
_entity_poly.pdbx_strand_id
1 'polypeptide(L)'
;MERGSLARADSRFPLLLAELGFLPADLARAAGAGEDPVDFALRYLSSRGRIDEALAALDRSELPRDAADRMGHWCRRAESYAGETDPGISLESLAPSPSTKKETGPAAGAATRDTTAPRPSGSSPAEAGEADFPALLPDRYEFRKLLGRGGMGAVYEVFDRELGRAVALKALGKRSDGAVRRFVAEARATALLEHPGILPCYTVDVDRGGGLYYTMMKVEGRSLAEALPEISLETALRALVQAARAVAHAHSRGIVHRDLKPANVMLGEHGEAWVVDWGLVALGSGGPEPEEEGDAWAHGRLTVTGAMLGTPGYMAPEQLDAGSLPVGPAADVHGLGAILYEILSGARPYPARTKTEFLRRMAAGPPAPPGPQAPPALAAIAMKALARVPEERYGTAGEFADDVAAFLARAPVSVYRSPLPLAIVAWVRKRPVASAAVAVLALLSAGLGAAAAVRTALEAQALRSVAEEGEKERLALRERSELGLEKSLADSRSAHEERLARLAEYALPFEKVYTEPRSSQEAEEQARKLASLDPLVFRPSNDPAVARACDAWEAAVAEARSHLETLGSSFARETGRECDTRLDREELEWAFAEALATERATFRSRQVEEARRTSGAGDPPPAWSHACELARAMAGPGALGPDDPAIASARELLAARGRLAVGPLPLGATGVLVEYQTGENPFGREVVREGISSEGVSIELPIGSYALEVSRGGRAFVFPALVERCGDSRIEVALPEDLPGGFVWIPPGSYLAGGQGQDAWPRHRRVLSRGFLIGEAPVTSIEYAAFLADARPAARWEIPAGHPAYFVSRDDAGAYLAWKSAKDPLYDYRLPSEEEWARAASGADGRAFVWGDRFQDGLADAAGHAGVQPAGVSPFDRSVFGVLDLAGNLRDWTSSGAPGGNAVVRGGDWTLSEDDARIEFRDVSLGPQDRVNYVGFRVVAVRR
;
A
#
# COMPACT_ATOMS: atom_id res chain seq x y z
N MET A 1 15.00 -11.53 12.17
CA MET A 1 15.21 -11.52 13.65
C MET A 1 14.66 -10.25 14.31
N GLU A 2 14.48 -9.14 13.57
CA GLU A 2 14.08 -7.83 14.12
C GLU A 2 12.63 -7.73 14.64
N ARG A 3 11.64 -8.40 14.01
CA ARG A 3 10.24 -8.39 14.52
C ARG A 3 10.09 -8.93 15.95
N GLY A 4 11.00 -9.81 16.39
CA GLY A 4 10.99 -10.36 17.75
C GLY A 4 11.67 -9.48 18.80
N SER A 5 12.42 -8.46 18.39
CA SER A 5 13.06 -7.47 19.26
C SER A 5 12.13 -6.28 19.52
N LEU A 6 11.38 -5.85 18.50
CA LEU A 6 10.42 -4.74 18.58
C LEU A 6 9.31 -4.99 19.61
N ALA A 7 8.68 -6.18 19.56
CA ALA A 7 7.63 -6.56 20.51
C ALA A 7 8.13 -6.68 21.97
N ARG A 8 9.42 -6.95 22.17
CA ARG A 8 10.00 -7.03 23.53
C ARG A 8 10.21 -5.66 24.15
N ALA A 9 10.64 -4.67 23.36
CA ALA A 9 10.86 -3.31 23.87
C ALA A 9 9.53 -2.66 24.28
N ASP A 10 8.49 -2.76 23.45
CA ASP A 10 7.17 -2.17 23.76
C ASP A 10 6.48 -2.86 24.95
N SER A 11 6.74 -4.16 25.18
CA SER A 11 6.28 -4.85 26.39
C SER A 11 6.96 -4.42 27.69
N ARG A 12 8.11 -3.72 27.63
CA ARG A 12 8.82 -3.20 28.80
C ARG A 12 8.32 -1.84 29.26
N PHE A 13 7.64 -1.08 28.40
CA PHE A 13 7.17 0.27 28.72
C PHE A 13 6.29 0.35 29.98
N PRO A 14 5.29 -0.53 30.21
CA PRO A 14 4.50 -0.53 31.44
C PRO A 14 5.34 -0.86 32.69
N LEU A 15 6.35 -1.71 32.55
CA LEU A 15 7.21 -2.13 33.66
C LEU A 15 8.13 -0.99 34.10
N LEU A 16 8.69 -0.24 33.15
CA LEU A 16 9.50 0.96 33.43
C LEU A 16 8.67 2.03 34.13
N LEU A 17 7.44 2.25 33.69
CA LEU A 17 6.51 3.15 34.37
C LEU A 17 6.15 2.69 35.78
N ALA A 18 6.14 1.38 36.03
CA ALA A 18 5.94 0.85 37.37
C ALA A 18 7.15 1.02 38.29
N GLU A 19 8.36 0.84 37.77
CA GLU A 19 9.61 1.11 38.49
C GLU A 19 9.72 2.59 38.89
N LEU A 20 9.27 3.49 38.02
CA LEU A 20 9.23 4.93 38.28
C LEU A 20 8.01 5.37 39.12
N GLY A 21 7.15 4.44 39.54
CA GLY A 21 6.00 4.73 40.42
C GLY A 21 4.80 5.38 39.73
N PHE A 22 4.73 5.34 38.40
CA PHE A 22 3.62 5.88 37.61
C PHE A 22 2.55 4.84 37.28
N LEU A 23 2.87 3.54 37.36
CA LEU A 23 1.94 2.44 37.12
C LEU A 23 2.04 1.37 38.24
N PRO A 24 0.93 0.80 38.75
CA PRO A 24 1.00 -0.32 39.69
C PRO A 24 1.66 -1.56 39.06
N ALA A 25 2.56 -2.24 39.79
CA ALA A 25 3.35 -3.36 39.28
C ALA A 25 2.55 -4.61 38.88
N ASP A 26 1.32 -4.74 39.39
CA ASP A 26 0.33 -5.74 39.00
C ASP A 26 -0.37 -5.37 37.68
N LEU A 27 -0.74 -4.10 37.48
CA LEU A 27 -1.27 -3.60 36.20
C LEU A 27 -0.21 -3.68 35.09
N ALA A 28 1.03 -3.30 35.39
CA ALA A 28 2.14 -3.36 34.44
C ALA A 28 2.42 -4.77 33.94
N ARG A 29 2.22 -5.79 34.78
CA ARG A 29 2.37 -7.20 34.42
C ARG A 29 1.16 -7.77 33.66
N ALA A 30 -0.01 -7.12 33.76
CA ALA A 30 -1.20 -7.48 33.00
C ALA A 30 -1.24 -6.83 31.60
N ALA A 31 -0.47 -5.75 31.40
CA ALA A 31 -0.32 -5.08 30.11
C ALA A 31 0.31 -6.03 29.09
N GLY A 32 -0.42 -6.34 28.01
CA GLY A 32 -0.04 -7.32 26.98
C GLY A 32 -0.99 -8.52 26.84
N ALA A 33 -1.96 -8.69 27.75
CA ALA A 33 -3.02 -9.69 27.62
C ALA A 33 -4.21 -9.17 26.79
N GLY A 34 -3.99 -8.91 25.50
CA GLY A 34 -5.06 -8.58 24.54
C GLY A 34 -5.14 -7.12 24.09
N GLU A 35 -4.22 -6.27 24.53
CA GLU A 35 -4.06 -4.87 24.09
C GLU A 35 -2.57 -4.53 23.97
N ASP A 36 -2.23 -3.54 23.13
CA ASP A 36 -0.87 -3.00 23.03
C ASP A 36 -0.41 -2.45 24.41
N PRO A 37 0.74 -2.91 24.94
CA PRO A 37 1.20 -2.52 26.27
C PRO A 37 1.43 -1.01 26.42
N VAL A 38 1.84 -0.32 25.36
CA VAL A 38 2.10 1.13 25.36
C VAL A 38 0.79 1.89 25.45
N ASP A 39 -0.22 1.52 24.65
CA ASP A 39 -1.55 2.16 24.72
C ASP A 39 -2.22 1.96 26.08
N PHE A 40 -2.10 0.76 26.65
CA PHE A 40 -2.65 0.47 27.98
C PHE A 40 -2.06 1.40 29.04
N ALA A 41 -0.73 1.57 29.03
CA ALA A 41 -0.04 2.43 29.99
C ALA A 41 -0.34 3.92 29.74
N LEU A 42 -0.40 4.37 28.48
CA LEU A 42 -0.72 5.76 28.15
C LEU A 42 -2.17 6.13 28.50
N ARG A 43 -3.14 5.24 28.30
CA ARG A 43 -4.53 5.47 28.77
C ARG A 43 -4.62 5.56 30.29
N TYR A 44 -3.89 4.69 31.00
CA TYR A 44 -3.82 4.76 32.45
C TYR A 44 -3.25 6.11 32.92
N LEU A 45 -2.14 6.56 32.33
CA LEU A 45 -1.54 7.86 32.63
C LEU A 45 -2.44 9.04 32.24
N SER A 46 -3.11 8.97 31.09
CA SER A 46 -4.07 9.98 30.61
C SER A 46 -5.22 10.15 31.60
N SER A 47 -5.81 9.04 32.07
CA SER A 47 -6.88 9.07 33.08
C SER A 47 -6.48 9.71 34.41
N ARG A 48 -5.17 9.80 34.69
CA ARG A 48 -4.61 10.45 35.87
C ARG A 48 -4.02 11.83 35.59
N GLY A 49 -3.99 12.27 34.33
CA GLY A 49 -3.35 13.51 33.89
C GLY A 49 -1.83 13.53 34.14
N ARG A 50 -1.16 12.37 34.12
CA ARG A 50 0.27 12.23 34.48
C ARG A 50 1.17 11.86 33.30
N ILE A 51 0.69 11.98 32.06
CA ILE A 51 1.48 11.64 30.86
C ILE A 51 2.79 12.43 30.82
N ASP A 52 2.71 13.76 30.91
CA ASP A 52 3.89 14.63 30.80
C ASP A 52 4.89 14.39 31.94
N GLU A 53 4.39 14.16 33.16
CA GLU A 53 5.21 13.86 34.33
C GLU A 53 5.94 12.52 34.19
N ALA A 54 5.27 11.50 33.64
CA ALA A 54 5.82 10.17 33.42
C ALA A 54 6.89 10.15 32.32
N LEU A 55 6.65 10.86 31.21
CA LEU A 55 7.63 10.99 30.12
C LEU A 55 8.87 11.75 30.57
N ALA A 56 8.71 12.84 31.32
CA ALA A 56 9.84 13.59 31.88
C ALA A 56 10.64 12.80 32.94
N ALA A 57 10.02 11.82 33.61
CA ALA A 57 10.72 10.92 34.52
C ALA A 57 11.48 9.82 33.76
N LEU A 58 10.90 9.29 32.68
CA LEU A 58 11.55 8.34 31.79
C LEU A 58 12.78 8.93 31.10
N ASP A 59 12.67 10.17 30.60
CA ASP A 59 13.77 10.89 29.92
C ASP A 59 14.96 11.17 30.86
N ARG A 60 14.71 11.27 32.17
CA ARG A 60 15.74 11.46 33.22
C ARG A 60 16.28 10.15 33.80
N SER A 61 15.74 9.00 33.40
CA SER A 61 16.14 7.69 33.93
C SER A 61 17.19 7.01 33.05
N GLU A 62 18.13 6.26 33.64
CA GLU A 62 19.08 5.45 32.88
C GLU A 62 18.37 4.26 32.25
N LEU A 63 17.88 4.44 31.02
CA LEU A 63 17.14 3.40 30.29
C LEU A 63 18.07 2.35 29.69
N PRO A 64 17.67 1.07 29.66
CA PRO A 64 18.31 0.06 28.83
C PRO A 64 18.37 0.50 27.36
N ARG A 65 19.45 0.16 26.62
CA ARG A 65 19.64 0.59 25.22
C ARG A 65 18.42 0.31 24.32
N ASP A 66 17.77 -0.84 24.48
CA ASP A 66 16.60 -1.23 23.70
C ASP A 66 15.33 -0.40 24.00
N ALA A 67 15.25 0.23 25.18
CA ALA A 67 14.18 1.16 25.54
C ALA A 67 14.51 2.61 25.13
N ALA A 68 15.79 3.01 25.23
CA ALA A 68 16.25 4.34 24.82
C ALA A 68 15.98 4.60 23.32
N ASP A 69 16.26 3.62 22.46
CA ASP A 69 15.99 3.67 21.02
C ASP A 69 14.49 3.83 20.66
N ARG A 70 13.59 3.56 21.62
CA ARG A 70 12.13 3.64 21.45
C ARG A 70 11.50 4.86 22.10
N MET A 71 12.27 5.69 22.81
CA MET A 71 11.73 6.86 23.52
C MET A 71 10.94 7.79 22.59
N GLY A 72 11.49 8.11 21.42
CA GLY A 72 10.80 8.96 20.43
C GLY A 72 9.51 8.36 19.88
N HIS A 73 9.40 7.03 19.81
CA HIS A 73 8.16 6.34 19.42
C HIS A 73 7.10 6.44 20.54
N TRP A 74 7.48 6.26 21.80
CA TRP A 74 6.57 6.39 22.93
C TRP A 74 6.10 7.84 23.14
N CYS A 75 6.97 8.83 22.98
CA CYS A 75 6.60 10.24 23.06
C CYS A 75 5.57 10.62 21.99
N ARG A 76 5.79 10.24 20.72
CA ARG A 76 4.81 10.49 19.64
C ARG A 76 3.46 9.82 19.89
N ARG A 77 3.44 8.59 20.42
CA ARG A 77 2.17 7.95 20.82
C ARG A 77 1.51 8.71 21.97
N ALA A 78 2.28 9.17 22.95
CA ALA A 78 1.73 9.90 24.09
C ALA A 78 1.12 11.25 23.71
N GLU A 79 1.65 11.93 22.70
CA GLU A 79 1.06 13.17 22.13
C GLU A 79 -0.38 12.95 21.65
N SER A 80 -0.71 11.76 21.13
CA SER A 80 -2.08 11.42 20.72
C SER A 80 -3.07 11.25 21.89
N TYR A 81 -2.57 11.15 23.12
CA TYR A 81 -3.36 11.07 24.37
C TYR A 81 -3.30 12.37 25.21
N ALA A 82 -2.53 13.37 24.76
CA ALA A 82 -2.40 14.65 25.43
C ALA A 82 -3.60 15.57 25.07
N GLY A 83 -4.47 15.84 26.04
CA GLY A 83 -5.61 16.77 25.88
C GLY A 83 -6.98 16.22 26.28
N GLU A 84 -7.13 14.91 26.47
CA GLU A 84 -8.38 14.29 26.93
C GLU A 84 -8.28 13.97 28.42
N THR A 85 -8.91 14.79 29.28
CA THR A 85 -9.19 14.39 30.66
C THR A 85 -10.65 13.96 30.76
N ASP A 86 -10.90 12.65 30.66
CA ASP A 86 -12.22 12.07 30.96
C ASP A 86 -12.26 11.62 32.44
N PRO A 87 -13.08 12.25 33.30
CA PRO A 87 -13.15 11.92 34.73
C PRO A 87 -13.89 10.60 35.05
N GLY A 88 -14.28 9.80 34.05
CA GLY A 88 -15.23 8.69 34.20
C GLY A 88 -14.69 7.26 34.40
N ILE A 89 -13.38 7.02 34.49
CA ILE A 89 -12.84 5.65 34.60
C ILE A 89 -12.74 5.20 36.06
N SER A 90 -13.66 4.34 36.51
CA SER A 90 -13.53 3.64 37.79
C SER A 90 -12.43 2.57 37.71
N LEU A 91 -11.49 2.60 38.67
CA LEU A 91 -10.38 1.66 38.85
C LEU A 91 -10.80 0.19 38.90
N GLU A 92 -12.06 -0.11 39.23
CA GLU A 92 -12.58 -1.49 39.30
C GLU A 92 -12.80 -2.13 37.91
N SER A 93 -12.82 -1.32 36.84
CA SER A 93 -13.01 -1.82 35.46
C SER A 93 -11.72 -2.32 34.79
N LEU A 94 -10.55 -2.08 35.39
CA LEU A 94 -9.22 -2.38 34.82
C LEU A 94 -8.50 -3.58 35.48
N ALA A 95 -9.10 -4.21 36.50
CA ALA A 95 -8.49 -5.38 37.16
C ALA A 95 -9.00 -6.70 36.55
N PRO A 96 -8.11 -7.65 36.17
CA PRO A 96 -8.53 -8.96 35.72
C PRO A 96 -9.08 -9.80 36.90
N SER A 97 -10.25 -10.41 36.72
CA SER A 97 -10.83 -11.34 37.71
C SER A 97 -9.95 -12.59 37.89
N PRO A 98 -9.70 -13.07 39.13
CA PRO A 98 -8.88 -14.24 39.36
C PRO A 98 -9.60 -15.53 38.93
N SER A 99 -8.93 -16.30 38.08
CA SER A 99 -9.31 -17.63 37.64
C SER A 99 -9.44 -18.61 38.81
N THR A 100 -10.60 -19.25 38.99
CA THR A 100 -10.76 -20.40 39.89
C THR A 100 -10.85 -21.70 39.09
N LYS A 101 -9.82 -22.54 39.27
CA LYS A 101 -9.80 -23.95 38.88
C LYS A 101 -10.93 -24.69 39.59
N LYS A 102 -11.68 -25.51 38.84
CA LYS A 102 -12.57 -26.53 39.38
C LYS A 102 -11.73 -27.72 39.87
N GLU A 103 -11.71 -27.92 41.17
CA GLU A 103 -11.45 -29.22 41.80
C GLU A 103 -12.77 -29.84 42.29
N THR A 104 -12.75 -31.15 42.44
CA THR A 104 -13.85 -32.11 42.46
C THR A 104 -14.42 -32.41 43.87
N GLY A 105 -15.75 -32.24 44.04
CA GLY A 105 -16.70 -32.96 44.95
C GLY A 105 -16.45 -33.01 46.48
N PRO A 106 -17.37 -33.59 47.30
CA PRO A 106 -18.82 -33.77 47.17
C PRO A 106 -19.67 -33.33 48.42
N ALA A 107 -20.99 -33.33 48.25
CA ALA A 107 -22.07 -33.58 49.25
C ALA A 107 -22.61 -32.49 50.23
N ALA A 108 -23.95 -32.39 50.19
CA ALA A 108 -24.95 -32.23 51.26
C ALA A 108 -25.08 -30.91 52.06
N GLY A 109 -26.33 -30.45 52.20
CA GLY A 109 -26.75 -29.53 53.27
C GLY A 109 -27.94 -28.64 52.91
N ALA A 110 -29.13 -29.02 53.37
CA ALA A 110 -30.37 -28.25 53.26
C ALA A 110 -30.36 -26.94 54.07
N ALA A 111 -31.06 -25.90 53.58
CA ALA A 111 -31.78 -24.94 54.43
C ALA A 111 -32.76 -24.10 53.60
N THR A 112 -34.04 -24.33 53.86
CA THR A 112 -35.18 -23.44 53.62
C THR A 112 -34.96 -22.04 54.18
N ARG A 113 -35.42 -21.00 53.46
CA ARG A 113 -36.08 -19.85 54.08
C ARG A 113 -37.03 -19.14 53.12
N ASP A 114 -38.23 -19.03 53.65
CA ASP A 114 -39.46 -18.46 53.15
C ASP A 114 -39.44 -16.92 53.32
N THR A 115 -39.96 -16.17 52.34
CA THR A 115 -40.46 -14.80 52.56
C THR A 115 -41.38 -14.35 51.41
N THR A 116 -42.68 -14.57 51.61
CA THR A 116 -43.83 -13.71 51.20
C THR A 116 -43.52 -12.20 51.33
N ALA A 117 -44.03 -11.21 50.57
CA ALA A 117 -45.15 -10.93 49.64
C ALA A 117 -44.85 -9.51 49.01
N PRO A 118 -45.68 -8.81 48.18
CA PRO A 118 -47.08 -9.02 47.82
C PRO A 118 -47.48 -8.83 46.33
N ARG A 119 -48.69 -9.30 46.00
CA ARG A 119 -49.46 -8.99 44.78
C ARG A 119 -49.97 -7.54 44.81
N PRO A 120 -50.12 -6.89 43.64
CA PRO A 120 -51.22 -5.98 43.39
C PRO A 120 -52.26 -6.64 42.48
N SER A 121 -53.48 -6.75 43.01
CA SER A 121 -54.70 -6.90 42.25
C SER A 121 -54.87 -5.69 41.32
N GLY A 122 -54.92 -5.97 40.01
CA GLY A 122 -55.34 -5.03 38.99
C GLY A 122 -55.89 -5.84 37.83
N SER A 123 -57.20 -6.03 37.80
CA SER A 123 -57.93 -6.50 36.63
C SER A 123 -57.63 -5.57 35.46
N SER A 124 -56.79 -6.03 34.53
CA SER A 124 -56.48 -5.35 33.27
C SER A 124 -57.20 -6.08 32.12
N PRO A 125 -57.85 -5.36 31.18
CA PRO A 125 -58.61 -5.93 30.07
C PRO A 125 -57.69 -6.45 28.96
N ALA A 126 -56.89 -7.48 29.25
CA ALA A 126 -55.95 -8.07 28.30
C ALA A 126 -56.22 -9.55 27.96
N GLU A 127 -57.20 -10.20 28.61
CA GLU A 127 -57.54 -11.61 28.35
C GLU A 127 -58.64 -11.81 27.29
N ALA A 128 -59.25 -10.75 26.75
CA ALA A 128 -60.38 -10.85 25.81
C ALA A 128 -60.00 -11.15 24.34
N GLY A 129 -58.71 -11.28 23.98
CA GLY A 129 -58.28 -11.34 22.57
C GLY A 129 -58.12 -12.74 21.97
N GLU A 130 -58.07 -13.80 22.78
CA GLU A 130 -57.69 -15.15 22.31
C GLU A 130 -58.89 -16.05 21.99
N ALA A 131 -60.05 -15.76 22.59
CA ALA A 131 -61.28 -16.54 22.38
C ALA A 131 -62.06 -16.13 21.11
N ASP A 132 -61.87 -14.92 20.59
CA ASP A 132 -62.70 -14.36 19.51
C ASP A 132 -62.06 -14.46 18.11
N PHE A 133 -60.75 -14.66 17.98
CA PHE A 133 -60.10 -14.75 16.66
C PHE A 133 -60.68 -15.87 15.76
N PRO A 134 -60.99 -17.09 16.26
CA PRO A 134 -61.66 -18.11 15.46
C PRO A 134 -63.03 -17.67 14.91
N ALA A 135 -63.74 -16.79 15.60
CA ALA A 135 -65.04 -16.27 15.16
C ALA A 135 -64.92 -15.22 14.05
N LEU A 136 -63.77 -14.52 13.99
CA LEU A 136 -63.49 -13.49 12.99
C LEU A 136 -62.99 -14.06 11.66
N LEU A 137 -62.50 -15.31 11.62
CA LEU A 137 -62.04 -15.95 10.39
C LEU A 137 -63.20 -16.16 9.39
N PRO A 138 -62.96 -15.99 8.07
CA PRO A 138 -63.91 -16.38 7.03
C PRO A 138 -64.21 -17.89 7.05
N ASP A 139 -65.39 -18.32 6.57
CA ASP A 139 -65.81 -19.74 6.55
C ASP A 139 -64.84 -20.67 5.81
N ARG A 140 -64.08 -20.11 4.87
CA ARG A 140 -63.03 -20.82 4.13
C ARG A 140 -61.94 -21.37 5.06
N TYR A 141 -61.62 -20.68 6.16
CA TYR A 141 -60.50 -21.01 7.02
C TYR A 141 -60.97 -21.56 8.37
N GLU A 142 -60.55 -22.78 8.68
CA GLU A 142 -60.73 -23.37 10.01
C GLU A 142 -59.49 -23.14 10.86
N PHE A 143 -59.65 -22.45 11.99
CA PHE A 143 -58.58 -22.29 12.97
C PHE A 143 -58.06 -23.65 13.45
N ARG A 144 -56.74 -23.82 13.48
CA ARG A 144 -56.08 -24.99 14.09
C ARG A 144 -55.34 -24.62 15.36
N LYS A 145 -54.31 -23.78 15.24
CA LYS A 145 -53.46 -23.38 16.37
C LYS A 145 -52.78 -22.04 16.14
N LEU A 146 -52.37 -21.37 17.21
CA LEU A 146 -51.46 -20.23 17.14
C LEU A 146 -50.04 -20.74 16.88
N LEU A 147 -49.38 -20.20 15.85
CA LEU A 147 -47.98 -20.51 15.51
C LEU A 147 -47.00 -19.56 16.18
N GLY A 148 -47.36 -18.27 16.32
CA GLY A 148 -46.52 -17.28 16.98
C GLY A 148 -47.15 -15.90 17.06
N ARG A 149 -46.59 -15.03 17.91
CA ARG A 149 -46.97 -13.60 18.00
C ARG A 149 -45.74 -12.73 17.83
N GLY A 150 -45.82 -11.75 16.93
CA GLY A 150 -44.78 -10.76 16.66
C GLY A 150 -45.26 -9.32 16.86
N GLY A 151 -44.39 -8.35 16.61
CA GLY A 151 -44.68 -6.92 16.81
C GLY A 151 -45.79 -6.35 15.91
N MET A 152 -46.07 -6.98 14.77
CA MET A 152 -47.10 -6.56 13.81
C MET A 152 -48.39 -7.38 13.89
N GLY A 153 -48.42 -8.49 14.63
CA GLY A 153 -49.59 -9.37 14.60
C GLY A 153 -49.31 -10.79 15.07
N ALA A 154 -50.32 -11.64 14.92
CA ALA A 154 -50.25 -13.06 15.26
C ALA A 154 -50.29 -13.92 13.99
N VAL A 155 -49.56 -15.03 14.02
CA VAL A 155 -49.53 -16.03 12.94
C VAL A 155 -50.24 -17.28 13.44
N TYR A 156 -51.20 -17.76 12.66
CA TYR A 156 -52.04 -18.91 12.98
C TYR A 156 -51.89 -19.99 11.91
N GLU A 157 -51.96 -21.24 12.32
CA GLU A 157 -52.22 -22.35 11.42
C GLU A 157 -53.72 -22.42 11.21
N VAL A 158 -54.14 -22.38 9.94
CA VAL A 158 -55.53 -22.55 9.54
C VAL A 158 -55.63 -23.61 8.45
N PHE A 159 -56.75 -24.31 8.39
CA PHE A 159 -57.06 -25.26 7.32
C PHE A 159 -57.96 -24.58 6.30
N ASP A 160 -57.45 -24.41 5.08
CA ASP A 160 -58.21 -23.93 3.93
C ASP A 160 -59.13 -25.05 3.43
N ARG A 161 -60.43 -24.89 3.70
CA ARG A 161 -61.46 -25.90 3.41
C ARG A 161 -61.74 -26.06 1.91
N GLU A 162 -61.52 -25.00 1.14
CA GLU A 162 -61.74 -25.03 -0.31
C GLU A 162 -60.61 -25.74 -1.04
N LEU A 163 -59.37 -25.48 -0.62
CA LEU A 163 -58.17 -26.09 -1.21
C LEU A 163 -57.72 -27.39 -0.52
N GLY A 164 -58.30 -27.72 0.63
CA GLY A 164 -58.00 -28.93 1.39
C GLY A 164 -56.59 -28.99 1.97
N ARG A 165 -56.01 -27.85 2.39
CA ARG A 165 -54.61 -27.77 2.87
C ARG A 165 -54.44 -26.90 4.11
N ALA A 166 -53.42 -27.18 4.92
CA ALA A 166 -53.00 -26.29 5.99
C ALA A 166 -52.17 -25.11 5.44
N VAL A 167 -52.45 -23.90 5.91
CA VAL A 167 -51.73 -22.68 5.57
C VAL A 167 -51.42 -21.87 6.82
N ALA A 168 -50.37 -21.04 6.75
CA ALA A 168 -50.10 -20.05 7.78
C ALA A 168 -50.85 -18.76 7.43
N LEU A 169 -51.54 -18.18 8.42
CA LEU A 169 -52.32 -16.95 8.29
C LEU A 169 -51.76 -15.94 9.28
N LYS A 170 -51.22 -14.82 8.77
CA LYS A 170 -50.78 -13.69 9.60
C LYS A 170 -51.92 -12.69 9.67
N ALA A 171 -52.34 -12.32 10.88
CA ALA A 171 -53.37 -11.32 11.11
C ALA A 171 -52.77 -10.08 11.78
N LEU A 172 -53.15 -8.90 11.29
CA LEU A 172 -52.72 -7.62 11.82
C LEU A 172 -53.30 -7.39 13.21
N GLY A 173 -52.45 -7.21 14.22
CA GLY A 173 -52.87 -7.06 15.62
C GLY A 173 -53.49 -5.71 15.94
N LYS A 174 -52.65 -4.65 16.04
CA LYS A 174 -53.13 -3.28 16.32
C LYS A 174 -53.22 -2.47 15.04
N ARG A 175 -54.37 -1.83 14.83
CA ARG A 175 -54.62 -0.96 13.69
C ARG A 175 -54.07 0.44 13.93
N SER A 176 -53.11 0.82 13.11
CA SER A 176 -52.70 2.21 12.88
C SER A 176 -52.37 2.35 11.40
N ASP A 177 -52.49 3.57 10.85
CA ASP A 177 -52.24 3.80 9.42
C ASP A 177 -50.83 3.34 9.01
N GLY A 178 -49.84 3.54 9.88
CA GLY A 178 -48.48 3.04 9.67
C GLY A 178 -48.35 1.51 9.76
N ALA A 179 -49.09 0.85 10.64
CA ALA A 179 -49.08 -0.61 10.76
C ALA A 179 -49.77 -1.29 9.57
N VAL A 180 -50.90 -0.74 9.10
CA VAL A 180 -51.61 -1.22 7.91
C VAL A 180 -50.74 -1.09 6.66
N ARG A 181 -50.12 0.07 6.44
CA ARG A 181 -49.23 0.30 5.29
C ARG A 181 -48.08 -0.69 5.25
N ARG A 182 -47.39 -0.93 6.38
CA ARG A 182 -46.30 -1.90 6.44
C ARG A 182 -46.77 -3.34 6.22
N PHE A 183 -47.91 -3.71 6.79
CA PHE A 183 -48.49 -5.05 6.66
C PHE A 183 -48.84 -5.38 5.19
N VAL A 184 -49.45 -4.43 4.48
CA VAL A 184 -49.76 -4.59 3.05
C VAL A 184 -48.49 -4.57 2.19
N ALA A 185 -47.51 -3.71 2.52
CA ALA A 185 -46.23 -3.66 1.81
C ALA A 185 -45.45 -4.97 1.93
N GLU A 186 -45.41 -5.59 3.11
CA GLU A 186 -44.79 -6.89 3.35
C GLU A 186 -45.44 -8.00 2.51
N ALA A 187 -46.77 -8.07 2.52
CA ALA A 187 -47.51 -9.08 1.76
C ALA A 187 -47.32 -8.91 0.24
N ARG A 188 -47.31 -7.66 -0.26
CA ARG A 188 -47.04 -7.36 -1.67
C ARG A 188 -45.61 -7.69 -2.07
N ALA A 189 -44.63 -7.30 -1.26
CA ALA A 189 -43.23 -7.62 -1.53
C ALA A 189 -43.00 -9.13 -1.60
N THR A 190 -43.58 -9.88 -0.66
CA THR A 190 -43.52 -11.35 -0.65
C THR A 190 -44.20 -11.95 -1.90
N ALA A 191 -45.33 -11.41 -2.33
CA ALA A 191 -46.04 -11.89 -3.51
C ALA A 191 -45.31 -11.62 -4.84
N LEU A 192 -44.39 -10.66 -4.89
CA LEU A 192 -43.58 -10.34 -6.09
C LEU A 192 -42.35 -11.25 -6.26
N LEU A 193 -42.06 -12.11 -5.27
CA LEU A 193 -40.84 -12.89 -5.18
C LEU A 193 -41.15 -14.38 -5.36
N GLU A 194 -40.82 -14.92 -6.53
CA GLU A 194 -40.95 -16.34 -6.85
C GLU A 194 -39.59 -17.03 -6.80
N HIS A 195 -39.27 -17.67 -5.67
CA HIS A 195 -38.00 -18.35 -5.46
C HIS A 195 -38.14 -19.51 -4.46
N PRO A 196 -37.45 -20.66 -4.63
CA PRO A 196 -37.57 -21.82 -3.74
C PRO A 196 -37.15 -21.60 -2.28
N GLY A 197 -36.45 -20.49 -1.99
CA GLY A 197 -36.07 -20.09 -0.63
C GLY A 197 -36.88 -18.90 -0.08
N ILE A 198 -37.98 -18.51 -0.74
CA ILE A 198 -38.86 -17.41 -0.30
C ILE A 198 -40.27 -17.97 -0.15
N LEU A 199 -40.90 -17.68 0.99
CA LEU A 199 -42.21 -18.23 1.30
C LEU A 199 -43.30 -17.59 0.41
N PRO A 200 -44.07 -18.35 -0.39
CA PRO A 200 -45.08 -17.77 -1.25
C PRO A 200 -46.27 -17.23 -0.45
N CYS A 201 -46.70 -16.01 -0.79
CA CYS A 201 -47.95 -15.40 -0.32
C CYS A 201 -49.10 -15.84 -1.23
N TYR A 202 -50.19 -16.36 -0.65
CA TYR A 202 -51.34 -16.88 -1.39
C TYR A 202 -52.48 -15.87 -1.52
N THR A 203 -52.83 -15.18 -0.43
CA THR A 203 -53.96 -14.24 -0.40
C THR A 203 -53.69 -13.09 0.55
N VAL A 204 -54.24 -11.91 0.26
CA VAL A 204 -54.37 -10.80 1.21
C VAL A 204 -55.84 -10.42 1.22
N ASP A 205 -56.46 -10.36 2.40
CA ASP A 205 -57.90 -10.15 2.51
C ASP A 205 -58.29 -9.59 3.90
N VAL A 206 -59.59 -9.43 4.11
CA VAL A 206 -60.20 -8.84 5.29
C VAL A 206 -61.00 -9.91 6.05
N ASP A 207 -60.82 -9.97 7.36
CA ASP A 207 -61.58 -10.84 8.26
C ASP A 207 -63.00 -10.29 8.52
N ARG A 208 -63.86 -11.05 9.20
CA ARG A 208 -65.25 -10.65 9.49
C ARG A 208 -65.37 -9.45 10.43
N GLY A 209 -64.35 -9.18 11.24
CA GLY A 209 -64.23 -7.99 12.08
C GLY A 209 -63.66 -6.79 11.34
N GLY A 210 -63.43 -6.94 10.03
CA GLY A 210 -62.86 -5.93 9.19
C GLY A 210 -61.34 -5.85 9.29
N GLY A 211 -60.64 -6.72 10.05
CA GLY A 211 -59.18 -6.80 10.22
C GLY A 211 -58.43 -7.33 8.99
N LEU A 212 -57.17 -6.94 8.78
CA LEU A 212 -56.39 -7.41 7.63
C LEU A 212 -55.64 -8.69 7.97
N TYR A 213 -55.66 -9.65 7.04
CA TYR A 213 -54.84 -10.84 7.12
C TYR A 213 -54.23 -11.18 5.75
N TYR A 214 -53.18 -11.98 5.76
CA TYR A 214 -52.70 -12.63 4.55
C TYR A 214 -52.34 -14.09 4.85
N THR A 215 -52.45 -14.95 3.83
CA THR A 215 -52.11 -16.37 3.93
C THR A 215 -50.86 -16.71 3.13
N MET A 216 -50.08 -17.67 3.62
CA MET A 216 -48.82 -18.10 3.04
C MET A 216 -48.61 -19.60 3.25
N MET A 217 -47.60 -20.15 2.58
CA MET A 217 -47.20 -21.54 2.81
C MET A 217 -46.90 -21.78 4.30
N LYS A 218 -47.41 -22.88 4.87
CA LYS A 218 -46.98 -23.35 6.18
C LYS A 218 -45.68 -24.13 6.00
N VAL A 219 -44.60 -23.67 6.63
CA VAL A 219 -43.36 -24.46 6.72
C VAL A 219 -43.49 -25.43 7.89
N GLU A 220 -43.36 -26.72 7.61
CA GLU A 220 -43.20 -27.74 8.66
C GLU A 220 -41.72 -27.75 9.05
N GLY A 221 -41.40 -27.24 10.25
CA GLY A 221 -40.02 -27.02 10.64
C GLY A 221 -39.82 -26.09 11.83
N ARG A 222 -38.57 -25.73 12.11
CA ARG A 222 -38.16 -24.80 13.16
C ARG A 222 -37.34 -23.65 12.56
N SER A 223 -37.28 -22.51 13.24
CA SER A 223 -36.40 -21.42 12.83
C SER A 223 -34.93 -21.82 12.98
N LEU A 224 -34.04 -21.20 12.21
CA LEU A 224 -32.59 -21.39 12.33
C LEU A 224 -32.16 -21.01 13.76
N ALA A 225 -32.73 -19.97 14.35
CA ALA A 225 -32.48 -19.59 15.75
C ALA A 225 -32.68 -20.75 16.75
N GLU A 226 -33.76 -21.51 16.59
CA GLU A 226 -34.09 -22.65 17.47
C GLU A 226 -33.23 -23.88 17.15
N ALA A 227 -32.85 -24.04 15.88
CA ALA A 227 -32.11 -25.21 15.41
C ALA A 227 -30.58 -25.09 15.65
N LEU A 228 -30.02 -23.88 15.65
CA LEU A 228 -28.58 -23.62 15.78
C LEU A 228 -27.87 -24.40 16.88
N PRO A 229 -28.43 -24.57 18.10
CA PRO A 229 -27.78 -25.35 19.16
C PRO A 229 -27.67 -26.86 18.88
N GLU A 230 -28.51 -27.40 17.99
CA GLU A 230 -28.69 -28.84 17.76
C GLU A 230 -28.16 -29.31 16.40
N ILE A 231 -28.04 -28.41 15.42
CA ILE A 231 -27.62 -28.75 14.05
C ILE A 231 -26.10 -28.69 13.86
N SER A 232 -25.60 -29.44 12.88
CA SER A 232 -24.20 -29.38 12.51
C SER A 232 -23.85 -28.05 11.83
N LEU A 233 -22.58 -27.65 11.91
CA LEU A 233 -22.06 -26.50 11.18
C LEU A 233 -22.35 -26.62 9.67
N GLU A 234 -22.21 -27.81 9.09
CA GLU A 234 -22.49 -28.04 7.67
C GLU A 234 -23.95 -27.74 7.32
N THR A 235 -24.90 -28.23 8.13
CA THR A 235 -26.33 -27.97 7.95
C THR A 235 -26.64 -26.48 8.06
N ALA A 236 -26.07 -25.80 9.07
CA ALA A 236 -26.25 -24.36 9.26
C ALA A 236 -25.73 -23.54 8.07
N LEU A 237 -24.54 -23.89 7.54
CA LEU A 237 -23.97 -23.23 6.36
C LEU A 237 -24.79 -23.49 5.09
N ARG A 238 -25.31 -24.70 4.89
CA ARG A 238 -26.18 -25.02 3.75
C ARG A 238 -27.49 -24.22 3.79
N ALA A 239 -28.07 -24.06 4.98
CA ALA A 239 -29.24 -23.21 5.16
C ALA A 239 -28.91 -21.73 4.88
N LEU A 240 -27.77 -21.25 5.36
CA LEU A 240 -27.32 -19.88 5.12
C LEU A 240 -27.10 -19.60 3.63
N VAL A 241 -26.50 -20.53 2.88
CA VAL A 241 -26.32 -20.40 1.41
C VAL A 241 -27.68 -20.29 0.70
N GLN A 242 -28.66 -21.12 1.08
CA GLN A 242 -30.01 -21.05 0.51
C GLN A 242 -30.70 -19.71 0.83
N ALA A 243 -30.59 -19.24 2.07
CA ALA A 243 -31.12 -17.94 2.49
C ALA A 243 -30.45 -16.78 1.74
N ALA A 244 -29.12 -16.80 1.61
CA ALA A 244 -28.37 -15.77 0.90
C ALA A 244 -28.74 -15.71 -0.60
N ARG A 245 -28.98 -16.86 -1.25
CA ARG A 245 -29.49 -16.92 -2.63
C ARG A 245 -30.91 -16.37 -2.77
N ALA A 246 -31.78 -16.65 -1.81
CA ALA A 246 -33.11 -16.06 -1.75
C ALA A 246 -33.06 -14.54 -1.60
N VAL A 247 -32.18 -14.03 -0.74
CA VAL A 247 -31.94 -12.60 -0.56
C VAL A 247 -31.39 -11.96 -1.85
N ALA A 248 -30.43 -12.61 -2.52
CA ALA A 248 -29.90 -12.15 -3.80
C ALA A 248 -30.99 -12.06 -4.88
N HIS A 249 -31.91 -13.04 -4.92
CA HIS A 249 -33.07 -12.97 -5.81
C HIS A 249 -33.96 -11.76 -5.51
N ALA A 250 -34.23 -11.47 -4.23
CA ALA A 250 -35.00 -10.28 -3.86
C ALA A 250 -34.31 -8.96 -4.22
N HIS A 251 -32.98 -8.88 -4.03
CA HIS A 251 -32.19 -7.72 -4.44
C HIS A 251 -32.28 -7.45 -5.94
N SER A 252 -32.31 -8.50 -6.77
CA SER A 252 -32.50 -8.34 -8.23
C SER A 252 -33.85 -7.74 -8.63
N ARG A 253 -34.84 -7.76 -7.72
CA ARG A 253 -36.17 -7.14 -7.88
C ARG A 253 -36.29 -5.81 -7.13
N GLY A 254 -35.19 -5.25 -6.63
CA GLY A 254 -35.18 -3.99 -5.89
C GLY A 254 -35.81 -4.06 -4.49
N ILE A 255 -35.95 -5.26 -3.92
CA ILE A 255 -36.50 -5.49 -2.58
C ILE A 255 -35.37 -5.80 -1.61
N VAL A 256 -35.27 -5.03 -0.52
CA VAL A 256 -34.29 -5.21 0.57
C VAL A 256 -35.03 -5.66 1.84
N HIS A 257 -34.52 -6.66 2.54
CA HIS A 257 -35.19 -7.27 3.69
C HIS A 257 -35.07 -6.45 4.99
N ARG A 258 -33.86 -5.97 5.32
CA ARG A 258 -33.51 -5.09 6.45
C ARG A 258 -33.71 -5.61 7.88
N ASP A 259 -34.14 -6.86 8.05
CA ASP A 259 -34.26 -7.52 9.37
C ASP A 259 -33.84 -8.99 9.28
N LEU A 260 -32.75 -9.28 8.55
CA LEU A 260 -32.21 -10.64 8.49
C LEU A 260 -31.62 -11.05 9.84
N LYS A 261 -32.09 -12.19 10.33
CA LYS A 261 -31.67 -12.83 11.58
C LYS A 261 -32.02 -14.32 11.57
N PRO A 262 -31.45 -15.17 12.43
CA PRO A 262 -31.75 -16.60 12.43
C PRO A 262 -33.22 -16.95 12.68
N ALA A 263 -33.98 -16.09 13.36
CA ALA A 263 -35.41 -16.29 13.57
C ALA A 263 -36.26 -16.12 12.30
N ASN A 264 -35.72 -15.43 11.28
CA ASN A 264 -36.38 -15.17 10.00
C ASN A 264 -35.93 -16.13 8.88
N VAL A 265 -35.22 -17.20 9.25
CA VAL A 265 -34.84 -18.29 8.35
C VAL A 265 -35.46 -19.58 8.89
N MET A 266 -36.44 -20.14 8.21
CA MET A 266 -37.12 -21.38 8.59
C MET A 266 -36.46 -22.58 7.93
N LEU A 267 -36.13 -23.61 8.70
CA LEU A 267 -35.59 -24.88 8.19
C LEU A 267 -36.72 -25.89 8.04
N GLY A 268 -36.93 -26.38 6.83
CA GLY A 268 -37.90 -27.43 6.56
C GLY A 268 -37.33 -28.85 6.76
N GLU A 269 -38.20 -29.85 6.71
CA GLU A 269 -37.87 -31.23 7.06
C GLU A 269 -36.86 -31.89 6.10
N HIS A 270 -36.70 -31.38 4.88
CA HIS A 270 -35.86 -31.99 3.83
C HIS A 270 -34.58 -31.18 3.58
N GLY A 271 -34.24 -30.26 4.48
CA GLY A 271 -33.03 -29.43 4.42
C GLY A 271 -33.18 -28.14 3.61
N GLU A 272 -34.40 -27.81 3.20
CA GLU A 272 -34.75 -26.53 2.61
C GLU A 272 -34.71 -25.39 3.64
N ALA A 273 -34.31 -24.20 3.19
CA ALA A 273 -34.34 -22.99 4.02
C ALA A 273 -35.21 -21.91 3.37
N TRP A 274 -36.16 -21.38 4.15
CA TRP A 274 -37.10 -20.35 3.72
C TRP A 274 -36.84 -19.04 4.46
N VAL A 275 -36.65 -17.96 3.71
CA VAL A 275 -36.60 -16.60 4.27
C VAL A 275 -38.01 -16.07 4.46
N VAL A 276 -38.32 -15.59 5.66
CA VAL A 276 -39.65 -15.11 6.07
C VAL A 276 -39.59 -13.68 6.63
N ASP A 277 -40.75 -13.03 6.80
CA ASP A 277 -40.90 -11.71 7.44
C ASP A 277 -40.13 -10.56 6.75
N TRP A 278 -40.54 -10.21 5.51
CA TRP A 278 -40.03 -9.08 4.71
C TRP A 278 -40.43 -7.69 5.26
N GLY A 279 -40.61 -7.53 6.57
CA GLY A 279 -41.39 -6.48 7.21
C GLY A 279 -40.88 -5.02 7.16
N LEU A 280 -39.82 -4.71 6.41
CA LEU A 280 -39.18 -3.38 6.37
C LEU A 280 -38.81 -2.89 4.94
N VAL A 281 -39.53 -3.37 3.92
CA VAL A 281 -39.24 -3.04 2.51
C VAL A 281 -39.31 -1.54 2.23
N ALA A 282 -38.22 -0.97 1.69
CA ALA A 282 -38.33 0.15 0.76
C ALA A 282 -38.33 -0.43 -0.65
N LEU A 283 -39.34 -0.08 -1.45
CA LEU A 283 -39.32 -0.35 -2.87
C LEU A 283 -38.25 0.57 -3.48
N GLY A 284 -37.18 -0.01 -4.03
CA GLY A 284 -36.23 0.73 -4.85
C GLY A 284 -36.92 1.28 -6.10
N SER A 285 -36.43 2.41 -6.61
CA SER A 285 -37.00 3.24 -7.67
C SER A 285 -37.09 2.60 -9.08
N GLY A 286 -37.64 1.40 -9.23
CA GLY A 286 -37.65 0.69 -10.52
C GLY A 286 -38.73 -0.37 -10.74
N GLY A 287 -39.80 -0.41 -9.94
CA GLY A 287 -40.96 -1.24 -10.26
C GLY A 287 -41.85 -0.59 -11.34
N PRO A 288 -42.58 -1.36 -12.17
CA PRO A 288 -43.54 -0.79 -13.11
C PRO A 288 -44.61 0.00 -12.34
N GLU A 289 -44.68 1.30 -12.58
CA GLU A 289 -45.70 2.16 -11.98
C GLU A 289 -47.08 1.80 -12.52
N PRO A 290 -48.11 1.68 -11.68
CA PRO A 290 -49.49 1.75 -12.15
C PRO A 290 -49.77 3.19 -12.55
N GLU A 291 -50.03 3.41 -13.84
CA GLU A 291 -50.68 4.63 -14.33
C GLU A 291 -52.07 4.71 -13.70
N GLU A 292 -52.28 5.61 -12.73
CA GLU A 292 -53.49 6.44 -12.56
C GLU A 292 -53.48 7.24 -11.22
N GLU A 293 -53.54 8.56 -11.39
CA GLU A 293 -54.05 9.63 -10.51
C GLU A 293 -53.91 9.55 -8.97
N GLY A 294 -53.08 10.46 -8.42
CA GLY A 294 -53.31 11.08 -7.11
C GLY A 294 -52.22 10.83 -6.06
N ASP A 295 -51.31 11.79 -5.94
CA ASP A 295 -50.48 12.13 -4.77
C ASP A 295 -50.03 11.04 -3.77
N ALA A 296 -48.69 10.95 -3.61
CA ALA A 296 -47.95 10.36 -2.49
C ALA A 296 -47.42 8.91 -2.58
N TRP A 297 -46.81 8.51 -3.71
CA TRP A 297 -46.05 7.25 -3.79
C TRP A 297 -44.58 7.34 -4.27
N ALA A 298 -44.03 8.53 -4.55
CA ALA A 298 -42.70 8.65 -5.18
C ALA A 298 -41.60 9.36 -4.35
N HIS A 299 -41.76 9.51 -3.03
CA HIS A 299 -40.68 10.03 -2.18
C HIS A 299 -40.48 9.12 -0.97
N GLY A 300 -39.44 8.29 -0.99
CA GLY A 300 -38.97 7.45 0.12
C GLY A 300 -38.43 8.24 1.32
N ARG A 301 -39.13 9.30 1.73
CA ARG A 301 -39.02 9.96 3.04
C ARG A 301 -40.30 9.70 3.83
N LEU A 302 -40.46 8.47 4.33
CA LEU A 302 -41.38 8.22 5.44
C LEU A 302 -40.65 8.48 6.77
N THR A 303 -40.37 9.75 7.03
CA THR A 303 -40.11 10.26 8.38
C THR A 303 -41.44 10.40 9.10
N VAL A 304 -41.80 9.44 9.97
CA VAL A 304 -42.54 9.74 11.20
C VAL A 304 -42.06 8.77 12.29
N THR A 305 -41.39 9.34 13.29
CA THR A 305 -40.78 8.76 14.51
C THR A 305 -39.44 8.02 14.31
N GLY A 306 -38.39 8.53 14.96
CA GLY A 306 -37.03 7.95 15.04
C GLY A 306 -36.96 6.62 15.79
N ALA A 307 -37.81 5.67 15.42
CA ALA A 307 -37.74 4.29 15.84
C ALA A 307 -36.76 3.55 14.92
N MET A 308 -35.60 3.20 15.49
CA MET A 308 -34.62 2.28 14.89
C MET A 308 -35.34 1.04 14.33
N LEU A 309 -35.26 0.83 13.01
CA LEU A 309 -35.90 -0.27 12.30
C LEU A 309 -34.90 -1.43 12.15
N GLY A 310 -35.17 -2.56 12.82
CA GLY A 310 -34.36 -3.79 12.78
C GLY A 310 -34.11 -4.39 14.17
N THR A 311 -33.55 -5.61 14.22
CA THR A 311 -33.25 -6.33 15.48
C THR A 311 -31.81 -6.08 15.96
N PRO A 312 -31.59 -5.49 17.16
CA PRO A 312 -30.24 -5.21 17.66
C PRO A 312 -29.37 -6.46 17.73
N GLY A 313 -28.15 -6.38 17.18
CA GLY A 313 -27.21 -7.48 17.03
C GLY A 313 -26.99 -7.96 15.59
N TYR A 314 -27.92 -7.68 14.67
CA TYR A 314 -27.80 -8.03 13.24
C TYR A 314 -27.86 -6.82 12.30
N MET A 315 -28.35 -5.67 12.80
CA MET A 315 -28.42 -4.43 12.04
C MET A 315 -27.04 -3.96 11.57
N ALA A 316 -26.99 -3.47 10.33
CA ALA A 316 -25.82 -2.79 9.79
C ALA A 316 -25.69 -1.38 10.37
N PRO A 317 -24.46 -0.81 10.46
CA PRO A 317 -24.24 0.54 10.98
C PRO A 317 -25.11 1.61 10.31
N GLU A 318 -25.27 1.56 8.99
CA GLU A 318 -26.06 2.52 8.22
C GLU A 318 -27.58 2.43 8.50
N GLN A 319 -28.06 1.35 9.13
CA GLN A 319 -29.46 1.25 9.57
C GLN A 319 -29.74 2.05 10.85
N LEU A 320 -28.70 2.52 11.53
CA LEU A 320 -28.78 3.25 12.78
C LEU A 320 -28.89 4.77 12.59
N ASP A 321 -28.32 5.27 11.50
CA ASP A 321 -28.32 6.69 11.16
C ASP A 321 -29.62 7.06 10.45
N ALA A 322 -30.62 7.48 11.24
CA ALA A 322 -31.97 7.82 10.76
C ALA A 322 -32.05 9.08 9.86
N GLY A 323 -30.93 9.55 9.28
CA GLY A 323 -30.84 10.85 8.59
C GLY A 323 -30.01 10.91 7.29
N SER A 324 -29.21 9.89 6.95
CA SER A 324 -28.26 9.99 5.83
C SER A 324 -28.17 8.67 5.04
N LEU A 325 -28.58 8.74 3.77
CA LEU A 325 -28.53 7.72 2.71
C LEU A 325 -29.59 6.59 2.77
N PRO A 326 -30.10 6.13 1.61
CA PRO A 326 -31.02 5.00 1.55
C PRO A 326 -30.29 3.69 1.90
N VAL A 327 -30.83 2.95 2.87
CA VAL A 327 -30.36 1.60 3.23
C VAL A 327 -30.57 0.65 2.03
N GLY A 328 -29.47 0.25 1.39
CA GLY A 328 -29.45 -0.64 0.21
C GLY A 328 -29.17 -2.12 0.51
N PRO A 329 -28.97 -2.95 -0.53
CA PRO A 329 -28.68 -4.39 -0.43
C PRO A 329 -27.53 -4.78 0.51
N ALA A 330 -26.53 -3.91 0.66
CA ALA A 330 -25.38 -4.14 1.53
C ALA A 330 -25.75 -4.33 3.01
N ALA A 331 -26.89 -3.79 3.47
CA ALA A 331 -27.38 -4.01 4.83
C ALA A 331 -27.81 -5.46 5.08
N ASP A 332 -28.39 -6.11 4.06
CA ASP A 332 -28.76 -7.52 4.15
C ASP A 332 -27.51 -8.43 4.11
N VAL A 333 -26.48 -8.05 3.35
CA VAL A 333 -25.17 -8.74 3.36
C VAL A 333 -24.55 -8.71 4.77
N HIS A 334 -24.64 -7.58 5.47
CA HIS A 334 -24.22 -7.48 6.87
C HIS A 334 -25.06 -8.39 7.78
N GLY A 335 -26.39 -8.42 7.61
CA GLY A 335 -27.26 -9.34 8.36
C GLY A 335 -26.89 -10.81 8.16
N LEU A 336 -26.59 -11.23 6.92
CA LEU A 336 -26.08 -12.57 6.60
C LEU A 336 -24.71 -12.84 7.24
N GLY A 337 -23.81 -11.85 7.24
CA GLY A 337 -22.53 -11.89 7.93
C GLY A 337 -22.68 -12.08 9.44
N ALA A 338 -23.65 -11.39 10.06
CA ALA A 338 -23.97 -11.53 11.47
C ALA A 338 -24.54 -12.91 11.82
N ILE A 339 -25.35 -13.50 10.94
CA ILE A 339 -25.82 -14.89 11.08
C ILE A 339 -24.64 -15.87 10.99
N LEU A 340 -23.73 -15.69 10.02
CA LEU A 340 -22.53 -16.53 9.89
C LEU A 340 -21.64 -16.43 11.13
N TYR A 341 -21.45 -15.21 11.64
CA TYR A 341 -20.69 -14.99 12.86
C TYR A 341 -21.27 -15.75 14.05
N GLU A 342 -22.60 -15.73 14.22
CA GLU A 342 -23.28 -16.46 15.29
C GLU A 342 -23.20 -17.98 15.10
N ILE A 343 -23.32 -18.47 13.86
CA ILE A 343 -23.08 -19.89 13.53
C ILE A 343 -21.66 -20.33 13.98
N LEU A 344 -20.66 -19.47 13.79
CA LEU A 344 -19.26 -19.81 14.07
C LEU A 344 -18.88 -19.65 15.55
N SER A 345 -19.44 -18.67 16.23
CA SER A 345 -19.03 -18.29 17.59
C SER A 345 -20.04 -18.67 18.69
N GLY A 346 -21.28 -18.99 18.31
CA GLY A 346 -22.40 -19.16 19.22
C GLY A 346 -22.90 -17.85 19.86
N ALA A 347 -22.36 -16.71 19.45
CA ALA A 347 -22.72 -15.38 19.97
C ALA A 347 -22.89 -14.37 18.82
N ARG A 348 -23.64 -13.30 19.07
CA ARG A 348 -23.79 -12.22 18.09
C ARG A 348 -22.48 -11.40 17.96
N PRO A 349 -22.20 -10.77 16.81
CA PRO A 349 -21.00 -9.95 16.61
C PRO A 349 -20.83 -8.86 17.66
N TYR A 350 -21.95 -8.23 18.03
CA TYR A 350 -22.01 -7.19 19.05
C TYR A 350 -22.93 -7.65 20.20
N PRO A 351 -22.44 -8.49 21.12
CA PRO A 351 -23.25 -9.00 22.21
C PRO A 351 -23.59 -7.85 23.16
N ALA A 352 -24.87 -7.54 23.31
CA ALA A 352 -25.34 -6.44 24.15
C ALA A 352 -26.69 -6.80 24.79
N ARG A 353 -26.88 -6.39 26.04
CA ARG A 353 -28.13 -6.60 26.79
C ARG A 353 -29.11 -5.44 26.63
N THR A 354 -28.60 -4.27 26.23
CA THR A 354 -29.41 -3.06 26.03
C THR A 354 -29.12 -2.45 24.66
N LYS A 355 -30.09 -1.68 24.15
CA LYS A 355 -29.97 -0.94 22.89
C LYS A 355 -28.78 0.04 22.93
N THR A 356 -28.61 0.75 24.04
CA THR A 356 -27.53 1.72 24.22
C THR A 356 -26.15 1.05 24.21
N GLU A 357 -26.04 -0.11 24.85
CA GLU A 357 -24.81 -0.91 24.83
C GLU A 357 -24.48 -1.42 23.42
N PHE A 358 -25.50 -1.87 22.66
CA PHE A 358 -25.32 -2.28 21.27
C PHE A 358 -24.79 -1.14 20.40
N LEU A 359 -25.40 0.05 20.49
CA LEU A 359 -24.97 1.24 19.74
C LEU A 359 -23.53 1.64 20.12
N ARG A 360 -23.19 1.62 21.41
CA ARG A 360 -21.83 1.95 21.88
C ARG A 360 -20.79 0.98 21.32
N ARG A 361 -21.07 -0.33 21.37
CA ARG A 361 -20.15 -1.36 20.85
C ARG A 361 -19.99 -1.28 19.34
N MET A 362 -21.07 -1.00 18.61
CA MET A 362 -21.02 -0.80 17.16
C MET A 362 -20.25 0.47 16.76
N ALA A 363 -20.38 1.55 17.53
CA ALA A 363 -19.65 2.79 17.29
C ALA A 363 -18.14 2.64 17.55
N ALA A 364 -17.76 1.82 18.54
CA ALA A 364 -16.38 1.60 18.97
C ALA A 364 -15.49 0.88 17.94
N GLY A 365 -16.05 0.24 16.92
CA GLY A 365 -15.28 -0.42 15.87
C GLY A 365 -15.88 -1.75 15.38
N PRO A 366 -15.16 -2.46 14.51
CA PRO A 366 -15.57 -3.78 14.03
C PRO A 366 -15.65 -4.79 15.19
N PRO A 367 -16.47 -5.86 15.06
CA PRO A 367 -16.56 -6.88 16.10
C PRO A 367 -15.26 -7.68 16.18
N ALA A 368 -14.97 -8.28 17.33
CA ALA A 368 -13.86 -9.22 17.44
C ALA A 368 -14.08 -10.41 16.49
N PRO A 369 -13.05 -11.01 15.88
CA PRO A 369 -13.21 -12.20 15.03
C PRO A 369 -13.95 -13.34 15.76
N PRO A 370 -14.76 -14.16 15.05
CA PRO A 370 -15.33 -15.35 15.66
C PRO A 370 -14.16 -16.23 16.13
N GLY A 371 -14.14 -16.58 17.42
CA GLY A 371 -12.95 -17.04 18.13
C GLY A 371 -12.17 -18.20 17.49
N PRO A 372 -11.04 -18.64 18.09
CA PRO A 372 -10.04 -19.48 17.43
C PRO A 372 -10.52 -20.87 16.95
N GLN A 373 -11.72 -21.30 17.32
CA GLN A 373 -12.33 -22.54 16.84
C GLN A 373 -13.00 -22.39 15.46
N ALA A 374 -13.29 -21.17 15.02
CA ALA A 374 -13.87 -20.92 13.71
C ALA A 374 -12.84 -21.19 12.60
N PRO A 375 -13.19 -21.92 11.52
CA PRO A 375 -12.32 -22.08 10.37
C PRO A 375 -11.90 -20.71 9.81
N PRO A 376 -10.59 -20.43 9.63
CA PRO A 376 -10.11 -19.10 9.24
C PRO A 376 -10.77 -18.54 7.98
N ALA A 377 -11.08 -19.40 7.00
CA ALA A 377 -11.79 -19.00 5.80
C ALA A 377 -13.22 -18.52 6.07
N LEU A 378 -13.98 -19.22 6.93
CA LEU A 378 -15.33 -18.80 7.31
C LEU A 378 -15.31 -17.55 8.19
N ALA A 379 -14.30 -17.41 9.05
CA ALA A 379 -14.08 -16.20 9.84
C ALA A 379 -13.83 -14.99 8.92
N ALA A 380 -12.98 -15.14 7.89
CA ALA A 380 -12.74 -14.10 6.91
C ALA A 380 -14.00 -13.70 6.13
N ILE A 381 -14.83 -14.69 5.73
CA ILE A 381 -16.11 -14.42 5.07
C ILE A 381 -17.03 -13.61 5.99
N ALA A 382 -17.18 -14.02 7.26
CA ALA A 382 -18.02 -13.32 8.23
C ALA A 382 -17.53 -11.89 8.46
N MET A 383 -16.22 -11.69 8.64
CA MET A 383 -15.64 -10.38 8.89
C MET A 383 -15.74 -9.43 7.69
N LYS A 384 -15.57 -9.92 6.45
CA LYS A 384 -15.82 -9.10 5.25
C LYS A 384 -17.28 -8.67 5.16
N ALA A 385 -18.22 -9.58 5.40
CA ALA A 385 -19.64 -9.23 5.38
C ALA A 385 -20.03 -8.23 6.49
N LEU A 386 -19.32 -8.24 7.61
CA LEU A 386 -19.50 -7.33 8.76
C LEU A 386 -18.69 -6.03 8.66
N ALA A 387 -18.07 -5.72 7.52
CA ALA A 387 -17.32 -4.48 7.34
C ALA A 387 -18.21 -3.26 7.62
N ARG A 388 -17.65 -2.23 8.26
CA ARG A 388 -18.40 -1.05 8.69
C ARG A 388 -18.92 -0.27 7.47
N VAL A 389 -18.06 -0.10 6.48
CA VAL A 389 -18.36 0.57 5.22
C VAL A 389 -19.07 -0.40 4.27
N PRO A 390 -20.26 -0.07 3.71
CA PRO A 390 -21.00 -0.94 2.81
C PRO A 390 -20.20 -1.45 1.61
N GLU A 391 -19.34 -0.61 1.03
CA GLU A 391 -18.54 -0.88 -0.17
C GLU A 391 -17.42 -1.91 0.07
N GLU A 392 -17.00 -2.12 1.33
CA GLU A 392 -16.01 -3.12 1.72
C GLU A 392 -16.61 -4.53 1.88
N ARG A 393 -17.94 -4.65 1.87
CA ARG A 393 -18.67 -5.92 1.98
C ARG A 393 -18.67 -6.66 0.63
N TYR A 394 -19.40 -7.76 0.54
CA TYR A 394 -19.68 -8.39 -0.75
C TYR A 394 -20.61 -7.49 -1.57
N GLY A 395 -20.36 -7.37 -2.88
CA GLY A 395 -21.16 -6.52 -3.77
C GLY A 395 -22.60 -7.03 -3.88
N THR A 396 -22.80 -8.34 -3.73
CA THR A 396 -24.13 -8.96 -3.69
C THR A 396 -24.23 -10.06 -2.62
N ALA A 397 -25.45 -10.36 -2.17
CA ALA A 397 -25.70 -11.54 -1.32
C ALA A 397 -25.36 -12.86 -2.04
N GLY A 398 -25.33 -12.87 -3.38
CA GLY A 398 -24.92 -14.01 -4.20
C GLY A 398 -23.43 -14.32 -4.03
N GLU A 399 -22.56 -13.31 -4.12
CA GLU A 399 -21.12 -13.47 -3.90
C GLU A 399 -20.81 -13.99 -2.49
N PHE A 400 -21.51 -13.49 -1.47
CA PHE A 400 -21.42 -14.03 -0.12
C PHE A 400 -21.80 -15.52 -0.07
N ALA A 401 -22.90 -15.90 -0.74
CA ALA A 401 -23.34 -17.29 -0.81
C ALA A 401 -22.31 -18.18 -1.52
N ASP A 402 -21.66 -17.67 -2.57
CA ASP A 402 -20.66 -18.39 -3.36
C ASP A 402 -19.42 -18.71 -2.54
N ASP A 403 -18.94 -17.78 -1.71
CA ASP A 403 -17.78 -18.04 -0.84
C ASP A 403 -18.09 -19.05 0.28
N VAL A 404 -19.28 -18.98 0.88
CA VAL A 404 -19.72 -20.00 1.86
C VAL A 404 -19.89 -21.37 1.19
N ALA A 405 -20.44 -21.40 -0.03
CA ALA A 405 -20.58 -22.62 -0.82
C ALA A 405 -19.22 -23.19 -1.25
N ALA A 406 -18.27 -22.35 -1.61
CA ALA A 406 -16.90 -22.74 -1.93
C ALA A 406 -16.22 -23.40 -0.74
N PHE A 407 -16.40 -22.84 0.47
CA PHE A 407 -15.92 -23.48 1.70
C PHE A 407 -16.53 -24.87 1.90
N LEU A 408 -17.86 -25.01 1.77
CA LEU A 408 -18.55 -26.30 1.87
C LEU A 408 -18.05 -27.32 0.84
N ALA A 409 -17.75 -26.87 -0.38
CA ALA A 409 -17.19 -27.69 -1.45
C ALA A 409 -15.69 -27.99 -1.29
N ARG A 410 -15.04 -27.46 -0.24
CA ARG A 410 -13.57 -27.49 -0.04
C ARG A 410 -12.81 -26.90 -1.24
N ALA A 411 -13.39 -25.89 -1.87
CA ALA A 411 -12.79 -25.08 -2.92
C ALA A 411 -12.11 -23.83 -2.31
N PRO A 412 -11.23 -23.15 -3.06
CA PRO A 412 -10.69 -21.87 -2.62
C PRO A 412 -11.80 -20.84 -2.37
N VAL A 413 -11.70 -20.13 -1.25
CA VAL A 413 -12.59 -19.03 -0.88
C VAL A 413 -11.94 -17.72 -1.32
N SER A 414 -12.69 -16.81 -1.94
CA SER A 414 -12.14 -15.59 -2.56
C SER A 414 -11.41 -14.69 -1.55
N VAL A 415 -11.93 -14.63 -0.32
CA VAL A 415 -11.41 -13.78 0.76
C VAL A 415 -10.31 -14.42 1.61
N TYR A 416 -9.97 -15.69 1.38
CA TYR A 416 -8.99 -16.41 2.19
C TYR A 416 -8.04 -17.26 1.34
N ARG A 417 -6.83 -16.76 1.12
CA ARG A 417 -5.74 -17.53 0.51
C ARG A 417 -5.14 -18.48 1.56
N SER A 418 -5.37 -19.78 1.38
CA SER A 418 -4.73 -20.79 2.23
C SER A 418 -3.20 -20.69 2.12
N PRO A 419 -2.45 -20.80 3.23
CA PRO A 419 -0.99 -20.81 3.17
C PRO A 419 -0.47 -22.01 2.36
N LEU A 420 0.52 -21.74 1.50
CA LEU A 420 1.11 -22.63 0.48
C LEU A 420 1.41 -24.09 0.92
N PRO A 421 1.82 -24.41 2.17
CA PRO A 421 2.17 -25.77 2.54
C PRO A 421 1.00 -26.78 2.49
N LEU A 422 -0.23 -26.33 2.79
CA LEU A 422 -1.40 -27.24 2.86
C LEU A 422 -1.95 -27.62 1.49
N ALA A 423 -1.83 -26.73 0.50
CA ALA A 423 -2.24 -26.98 -0.88
C ALA A 423 -1.35 -28.05 -1.54
N ILE A 424 -0.04 -28.01 -1.26
CA ILE A 424 0.92 -29.00 -1.77
C ILE A 424 0.64 -30.38 -1.17
N VAL A 425 0.39 -30.47 0.14
CA VAL A 425 0.07 -31.75 0.82
C VAL A 425 -1.23 -32.36 0.29
N ALA A 426 -2.26 -31.54 0.06
CA ALA A 426 -3.53 -32.00 -0.51
C ALA A 426 -3.38 -32.46 -1.98
N TRP A 427 -2.55 -31.79 -2.77
CA TRP A 427 -2.25 -32.16 -4.15
C TRP A 427 -1.43 -33.45 -4.25
N VAL A 428 -0.38 -33.59 -3.43
CA VAL A 428 0.47 -34.80 -3.36
C VAL A 428 -0.34 -36.02 -2.94
N ARG A 429 -1.28 -35.89 -2.00
CA ARG A 429 -2.18 -36.99 -1.58
C ARG A 429 -3.19 -37.39 -2.66
N LYS A 430 -3.65 -36.45 -3.49
CA LYS A 430 -4.63 -36.74 -4.55
C LYS A 430 -4.00 -37.30 -5.82
N ARG A 431 -2.69 -37.10 -6.07
CA ARG A 431 -2.02 -37.49 -7.32
C ARG A 431 -0.59 -38.03 -7.11
N PRO A 432 -0.42 -39.24 -6.53
CA PRO A 432 0.89 -39.79 -6.16
C PRO A 432 1.85 -40.05 -7.34
N VAL A 433 1.32 -40.34 -8.53
CA VAL A 433 2.14 -40.56 -9.73
C VAL A 433 2.67 -39.23 -10.29
N ALA A 434 1.85 -38.17 -10.26
CA ALA A 434 2.26 -36.84 -10.73
C ALA A 434 3.28 -36.20 -9.78
N SER A 435 3.16 -36.41 -8.47
CA SER A 435 4.15 -35.91 -7.50
C SER A 435 5.50 -36.62 -7.61
N ALA A 436 5.52 -37.93 -7.91
CA ALA A 436 6.76 -38.66 -8.21
C ALA A 436 7.45 -38.14 -9.48
N ALA A 437 6.68 -37.85 -10.55
CA ALA A 437 7.22 -37.27 -11.78
C ALA A 437 7.83 -35.88 -11.54
N VAL A 438 7.16 -35.03 -10.76
CA VAL A 438 7.68 -33.70 -10.39
C VAL A 438 8.96 -33.82 -9.55
N ALA A 439 9.04 -34.77 -8.63
CA ALA A 439 10.25 -35.02 -7.84
C ALA A 439 11.44 -35.47 -8.71
N VAL A 440 11.20 -36.35 -9.69
CA VAL A 440 12.22 -36.78 -10.65
C VAL A 440 12.67 -35.62 -11.53
N LEU A 441 11.74 -34.79 -12.03
CA LEU A 441 12.04 -33.58 -12.80
C LEU A 441 12.85 -32.57 -11.98
N ALA A 442 12.53 -32.39 -10.70
CA ALA A 442 13.29 -31.52 -9.80
C ALA A 442 14.71 -32.04 -9.56
N LEU A 443 14.88 -33.35 -9.36
CA LEU A 443 16.20 -33.98 -9.22
C LEU A 443 17.02 -33.90 -10.51
N LEU A 444 16.39 -34.08 -11.68
CA LEU A 444 17.05 -33.92 -12.98
C LEU A 444 17.45 -32.46 -13.22
N SER A 445 16.59 -31.50 -12.86
CA SER A 445 16.88 -30.06 -12.97
C SER A 445 18.01 -29.64 -12.04
N ALA A 446 18.03 -30.15 -10.80
CA ALA A 446 19.13 -29.94 -9.85
C ALA A 446 20.44 -30.56 -10.35
N GLY A 447 20.38 -31.76 -10.94
CA GLY A 447 21.54 -32.42 -11.55
C GLY A 447 22.10 -31.64 -12.76
N LEU A 448 21.22 -31.13 -13.62
CA LEU A 448 21.59 -30.27 -14.75
C LEU A 448 22.20 -28.95 -14.28
N GLY A 449 21.63 -28.33 -13.24
CA GLY A 449 22.18 -27.12 -12.61
C GLY A 449 23.57 -27.35 -12.02
N ALA A 450 23.78 -28.47 -11.31
CA ALA A 450 25.09 -28.84 -10.77
C ALA A 450 26.13 -29.09 -11.88
N ALA A 451 25.73 -29.78 -12.96
CA ALA A 451 26.61 -30.00 -14.11
C ALA A 451 26.98 -28.69 -14.83
N ALA A 452 26.04 -27.76 -14.98
CA ALA A 452 26.29 -26.43 -15.55
C ALA A 452 27.24 -25.62 -14.66
N ALA A 453 27.06 -25.65 -13.33
CA ALA A 453 27.94 -24.98 -12.38
C ALA A 453 29.38 -25.53 -12.45
N VAL A 454 29.55 -26.85 -12.54
CA VAL A 454 30.86 -27.48 -12.73
C VAL A 454 31.48 -27.07 -14.07
N ARG A 455 30.71 -27.03 -15.16
CA ARG A 455 31.20 -26.56 -16.46
C ARG A 455 31.69 -25.12 -16.40
N THR A 456 30.91 -24.22 -15.80
CA THR A 456 31.30 -22.81 -15.64
C THR A 456 32.55 -22.64 -14.76
N ALA A 457 32.71 -23.48 -13.73
CA ALA A 457 33.89 -23.47 -12.88
C ALA A 457 35.15 -23.94 -13.63
N LEU A 458 35.04 -24.98 -14.46
CA LEU A 458 36.13 -25.47 -15.31
C LEU A 458 36.52 -24.44 -16.39
N GLU A 459 35.54 -23.80 -17.04
CA GLU A 459 35.77 -22.73 -18.02
C GLU A 459 36.46 -21.51 -17.37
N ALA A 460 36.02 -21.11 -16.18
CA ALA A 460 36.67 -20.05 -15.41
C ALA A 460 38.11 -20.41 -15.02
N GLN A 461 38.40 -21.69 -14.73
CA GLN A 461 39.74 -22.16 -14.40
C GLN A 461 40.67 -22.15 -15.63
N ALA A 462 40.17 -22.51 -16.80
CA ALA A 462 40.92 -22.43 -18.06
C ALA A 462 41.20 -20.99 -18.50
N LEU A 463 40.25 -20.07 -18.29
CA LEU A 463 40.46 -18.64 -18.55
C LEU A 463 41.51 -18.02 -17.61
N ARG A 464 41.57 -18.47 -16.36
CA ARG A 464 42.59 -18.03 -15.40
C ARG A 464 43.99 -18.49 -15.79
N SER A 465 44.16 -19.74 -16.24
CA SER A 465 45.47 -20.20 -16.70
C SER A 465 45.98 -19.44 -17.92
N VAL A 466 45.09 -19.12 -18.88
CA VAL A 466 45.44 -18.29 -20.05
C VAL A 466 45.76 -16.85 -19.64
N ALA A 467 45.04 -16.28 -18.67
CA ALA A 467 45.30 -14.94 -18.16
C ALA A 467 46.64 -14.84 -17.42
N GLU A 468 47.00 -15.85 -16.61
CA GLU A 468 48.29 -15.93 -15.92
C GLU A 468 49.47 -16.05 -16.90
N GLU A 469 49.29 -16.78 -18.00
CA GLU A 469 50.30 -16.93 -19.05
C GLU A 469 50.49 -15.63 -19.84
N GLY A 470 49.39 -14.94 -20.16
CA GLY A 470 49.42 -13.62 -20.80
C GLY A 470 50.00 -12.52 -19.90
N GLU A 471 49.84 -12.61 -18.58
CA GLU A 471 50.44 -11.68 -17.62
C GLU A 471 51.96 -11.85 -17.54
N LYS A 472 52.46 -13.10 -17.55
CA LYS A 472 53.91 -13.40 -17.62
C LYS A 472 54.53 -12.86 -18.90
N GLU A 473 53.85 -13.02 -20.03
CA GLU A 473 54.34 -12.51 -21.31
C GLU A 473 54.36 -10.97 -21.36
N ARG A 474 53.36 -10.30 -20.77
CA ARG A 474 53.33 -8.83 -20.64
C ARG A 474 54.40 -8.30 -19.69
N LEU A 475 54.72 -9.01 -18.61
CA LEU A 475 55.82 -8.63 -17.72
C LEU A 475 57.17 -8.74 -18.43
N ALA A 476 57.40 -9.83 -19.17
CA ALA A 476 58.62 -10.03 -19.95
C ALA A 476 58.78 -8.98 -21.07
N LEU A 477 57.67 -8.55 -21.68
CA LEU A 477 57.68 -7.45 -22.66
C LEU A 477 57.99 -6.11 -22.01
N ARG A 478 57.46 -5.86 -20.80
CA ARG A 478 57.74 -4.64 -20.01
C ARG A 478 59.20 -4.55 -19.61
N GLU A 479 59.79 -5.61 -19.07
CA GLU A 479 61.21 -5.63 -18.72
C GLU A 479 62.12 -5.37 -19.94
N ARG A 480 61.78 -5.96 -21.10
CA ARG A 480 62.50 -5.65 -22.36
C ARG A 480 62.33 -4.21 -22.81
N SER A 481 61.15 -3.62 -22.61
CA SER A 481 60.89 -2.22 -22.95
C SER A 481 61.58 -1.24 -22.01
N GLU A 482 61.68 -1.55 -20.72
CA GLU A 482 62.37 -0.73 -19.72
C GLU A 482 63.89 -0.75 -19.95
N LEU A 483 64.47 -1.93 -20.21
CA LEU A 483 65.89 -2.05 -20.61
C LEU A 483 66.20 -1.30 -21.92
N GLY A 484 65.24 -1.24 -22.85
CA GLY A 484 65.35 -0.44 -24.07
C GLY A 484 65.26 1.07 -23.82
N LEU A 485 64.39 1.50 -22.91
CA LEU A 485 64.22 2.91 -22.54
C LEU A 485 65.43 3.44 -21.77
N GLU A 486 65.98 2.65 -20.86
CA GLU A 486 67.15 3.02 -20.04
C GLU A 486 68.39 3.23 -20.92
N LYS A 487 68.56 2.38 -21.94
CA LYS A 487 69.61 2.53 -22.95
C LYS A 487 69.40 3.80 -23.81
N SER A 488 68.17 4.06 -24.24
CA SER A 488 67.84 5.26 -25.04
C SER A 488 67.96 6.57 -24.25
N LEU A 489 67.72 6.53 -22.93
CA LEU A 489 67.90 7.67 -22.01
C LEU A 489 69.37 7.94 -21.71
N ALA A 490 70.21 6.90 -21.60
CA ALA A 490 71.66 7.04 -21.48
C ALA A 490 72.27 7.70 -22.73
N ASP A 491 71.87 7.25 -23.92
CA ASP A 491 72.32 7.84 -25.20
C ASP A 491 71.88 9.31 -25.34
N SER A 492 70.67 9.64 -24.86
CA SER A 492 70.15 11.02 -24.87
C SER A 492 70.81 11.93 -23.83
N ARG A 493 71.23 11.40 -22.68
CA ARG A 493 71.97 12.14 -21.64
C ARG A 493 73.37 12.54 -22.13
N SER A 494 74.11 11.62 -22.76
CA SER A 494 75.42 11.95 -23.34
C SER A 494 75.32 13.02 -24.43
N ALA A 495 74.27 12.99 -25.26
CA ALA A 495 74.02 14.02 -26.28
C ALA A 495 73.60 15.39 -25.68
N HIS A 496 73.01 15.39 -24.47
CA HIS A 496 72.58 16.60 -23.77
C HIS A 496 73.75 17.26 -23.00
N GLU A 497 74.62 16.47 -22.38
CA GLU A 497 75.83 16.94 -21.69
C GLU A 497 76.84 17.56 -22.67
N GLU A 498 76.99 17.01 -23.88
CA GLU A 498 77.82 17.60 -24.94
C GLU A 498 77.28 18.96 -25.43
N ARG A 499 75.95 19.15 -25.35
CA ARG A 499 75.26 20.39 -25.74
C ARG A 499 75.36 21.48 -24.67
N LEU A 500 75.36 21.09 -23.39
CA LEU A 500 75.55 21.99 -22.24
C LEU A 500 76.99 22.47 -22.11
N ALA A 501 77.99 21.62 -22.43
CA ALA A 501 79.40 22.02 -22.43
C ALA A 501 79.72 23.13 -23.44
N ARG A 502 79.01 23.18 -24.58
CA ARG A 502 79.16 24.26 -25.60
C ARG A 502 78.46 25.57 -25.23
N LEU A 503 77.49 25.54 -24.32
CA LEU A 503 76.74 26.72 -23.88
C LEU A 503 77.42 27.44 -22.70
N ALA A 504 78.36 26.78 -22.02
CA ALA A 504 79.11 27.34 -20.89
C ALA A 504 80.27 28.29 -21.28
N GLU A 505 80.57 28.44 -22.58
CA GLU A 505 81.71 29.25 -23.06
C GLU A 505 81.39 30.74 -23.28
N TYR A 506 80.14 31.19 -23.07
CA TYR A 506 79.70 32.52 -23.52
C TYR A 506 79.10 33.48 -22.47
N ALA A 507 79.14 33.21 -21.16
CA ALA A 507 78.59 34.19 -20.20
C ALA A 507 79.24 34.17 -18.80
N LEU A 508 80.15 35.12 -18.57
CA LEU A 508 80.54 35.68 -17.27
C LEU A 508 80.59 37.22 -17.45
N PRO A 509 80.51 38.07 -16.39
CA PRO A 509 79.94 37.90 -15.05
C PRO A 509 79.03 39.10 -14.63
N PHE A 510 78.15 38.98 -13.63
CA PHE A 510 77.95 40.07 -12.64
C PHE A 510 77.18 39.60 -11.38
N GLU A 511 77.77 39.92 -10.24
CA GLU A 511 77.36 39.68 -8.86
C GLU A 511 76.08 40.43 -8.45
N LYS A 512 75.26 39.83 -7.56
CA LYS A 512 74.97 40.32 -6.18
C LYS A 512 73.73 39.65 -5.54
N VAL A 513 73.96 39.17 -4.31
CA VAL A 513 73.09 39.21 -3.10
C VAL A 513 71.77 38.40 -3.06
N TYR A 514 71.68 37.60 -1.99
CA TYR A 514 70.57 36.79 -1.46
C TYR A 514 69.22 37.53 -1.29
N THR A 515 68.06 36.86 -1.53
CA THR A 515 67.04 36.39 -0.53
C THR A 515 65.68 35.96 -1.17
N GLU A 516 65.14 34.82 -0.72
CA GLU A 516 63.70 34.42 -0.63
C GLU A 516 62.80 34.15 -1.87
N PRO A 517 61.71 33.34 -1.71
CA PRO A 517 61.20 32.41 -2.71
C PRO A 517 59.99 32.94 -3.50
N ARG A 518 59.87 32.50 -4.77
CA ARG A 518 58.64 32.53 -5.59
C ARG A 518 58.73 31.32 -6.53
N SER A 519 57.78 30.39 -6.64
CA SER A 519 56.34 30.59 -6.81
C SER A 519 55.56 29.28 -6.61
N SER A 520 54.25 29.39 -6.41
CA SER A 520 53.28 28.34 -6.08
C SER A 520 52.89 27.40 -7.25
N GLN A 521 53.48 27.54 -8.44
CA GLN A 521 53.07 26.77 -9.62
C GLN A 521 53.69 25.36 -9.69
N GLU A 522 54.93 25.18 -9.22
CA GLU A 522 55.61 23.88 -9.31
C GLU A 522 55.07 22.86 -8.28
N ALA A 523 54.52 23.33 -7.17
CA ALA A 523 53.85 22.49 -6.18
C ALA A 523 52.45 22.02 -6.65
N GLU A 524 51.72 22.85 -7.41
CA GLU A 524 50.40 22.51 -7.96
C GLU A 524 50.47 21.47 -9.10
N GLU A 525 51.53 21.48 -9.92
CA GLU A 525 51.66 20.58 -11.05
C GLU A 525 52.05 19.14 -10.62
N GLN A 526 52.79 19.01 -9.51
CA GLN A 526 53.10 17.71 -8.91
C GLN A 526 51.89 17.08 -8.20
N ALA A 527 51.00 17.90 -7.61
CA ALA A 527 49.75 17.43 -7.01
C ALA A 527 48.75 16.90 -8.07
N ARG A 528 48.66 17.54 -9.24
CA ARG A 528 47.80 17.09 -10.36
C ARG A 528 48.24 15.74 -10.95
N LYS A 529 49.54 15.42 -10.95
CA LYS A 529 50.03 14.13 -11.45
C LYS A 529 49.69 12.96 -10.51
N LEU A 530 49.68 13.18 -9.18
CA LEU A 530 49.31 12.14 -8.22
C LEU A 530 47.80 11.84 -8.19
N ALA A 531 46.95 12.80 -8.54
CA ALA A 531 45.49 12.65 -8.58
C ALA A 531 44.97 11.83 -9.78
N SER A 532 45.85 11.42 -10.72
CA SER A 532 45.48 10.71 -11.96
C SER A 532 45.59 9.17 -11.89
N LEU A 533 45.81 8.60 -10.71
CA LEU A 533 45.89 7.15 -10.51
C LEU A 533 44.56 6.60 -9.96
N ASP A 534 43.95 5.72 -10.76
CA ASP A 534 42.67 5.03 -10.56
C ASP A 534 42.56 4.34 -9.16
N PRO A 535 41.57 4.68 -8.30
CA PRO A 535 41.52 4.19 -6.93
C PRO A 535 40.56 3.01 -6.76
N LEU A 536 40.69 1.92 -7.51
CA LEU A 536 39.85 0.72 -7.30
C LEU A 536 40.59 -0.60 -7.54
N VAL A 537 41.55 -0.96 -6.68
CA VAL A 537 41.76 -2.35 -6.21
C VAL A 537 42.59 -2.31 -4.91
N PHE A 538 42.04 -2.74 -3.77
CA PHE A 538 42.88 -3.30 -2.71
C PHE A 538 42.14 -4.39 -1.93
N ARG A 539 42.84 -5.52 -1.72
CA ARG A 539 42.39 -6.68 -0.93
C ARG A 539 42.47 -6.38 0.58
N PRO A 540 41.67 -7.03 1.43
CA PRO A 540 41.77 -6.87 2.88
C PRO A 540 43.15 -7.32 3.37
N SER A 541 43.80 -6.45 4.15
CA SER A 541 44.99 -6.78 4.93
C SER A 541 44.60 -7.70 6.09
N ASN A 542 45.36 -8.77 6.33
CA ASN A 542 45.16 -9.68 7.46
C ASN A 542 45.70 -9.12 8.80
N ASP A 543 46.10 -7.85 8.85
CA ASP A 543 46.58 -7.22 10.09
C ASP A 543 45.39 -6.82 11.00
N PRO A 544 45.24 -7.45 12.19
CA PRO A 544 44.14 -7.16 13.10
C PRO A 544 44.13 -5.72 13.62
N ALA A 545 45.27 -5.01 13.63
CA ALA A 545 45.33 -3.62 14.02
C ALA A 545 44.75 -2.70 12.94
N VAL A 546 44.96 -3.04 11.67
CA VAL A 546 44.40 -2.31 10.51
C VAL A 546 42.90 -2.57 10.38
N ALA A 547 42.44 -3.80 10.62
CA ALA A 547 41.02 -4.13 10.66
C ALA A 547 40.28 -3.36 11.75
N ARG A 548 40.80 -3.35 12.99
CA ARG A 548 40.22 -2.57 14.10
C ARG A 548 40.21 -1.06 13.83
N ALA A 549 41.22 -0.54 13.13
CA ALA A 549 41.27 0.87 12.74
C ALA A 549 40.23 1.20 11.65
N CYS A 550 39.95 0.29 10.72
CA CYS A 550 38.88 0.44 9.75
C CYS A 550 37.50 0.38 10.44
N ASP A 551 37.29 -0.56 11.36
CA ASP A 551 36.03 -0.69 12.12
C ASP A 551 35.76 0.57 12.98
N ALA A 552 36.79 1.10 13.64
CA ALA A 552 36.68 2.33 14.43
C ALA A 552 36.40 3.57 13.55
N TRP A 553 36.95 3.59 12.33
CA TRP A 553 36.68 4.65 11.37
C TRP A 553 35.26 4.58 10.81
N GLU A 554 34.80 3.37 10.45
CA GLU A 554 33.42 3.15 10.00
C GLU A 554 32.40 3.51 11.09
N ALA A 555 32.71 3.22 12.36
CA ALA A 555 31.88 3.63 13.50
C ALA A 555 31.81 5.16 13.67
N ALA A 556 32.94 5.86 13.54
CA ALA A 556 33.00 7.32 13.61
C ALA A 556 32.27 8.00 12.44
N VAL A 557 32.36 7.41 11.23
CA VAL A 557 31.60 7.88 10.05
C VAL A 557 30.09 7.67 10.24
N ALA A 558 29.69 6.56 10.84
CA ALA A 558 28.28 6.30 11.17
C ALA A 558 27.74 7.30 12.22
N GLU A 559 28.53 7.61 13.24
CA GLU A 559 28.18 8.60 14.29
C GLU A 559 28.10 10.04 13.72
N ALA A 560 29.01 10.41 12.81
CA ALA A 560 28.95 11.71 12.16
C ALA A 560 27.77 11.84 11.19
N ARG A 561 27.39 10.74 10.52
CA ARG A 561 26.17 10.69 9.68
C ARG A 561 24.91 10.92 10.52
N SER A 562 24.85 10.37 11.74
CA SER A 562 23.74 10.60 12.68
C SER A 562 23.64 12.07 13.12
N HIS A 563 24.75 12.79 13.26
CA HIS A 563 24.74 14.22 13.61
C HIS A 563 24.33 15.14 12.45
N LEU A 564 24.56 14.73 11.19
CA LEU A 564 24.09 15.49 10.01
C LEU A 564 22.56 15.55 9.91
N GLU A 565 21.87 14.48 10.32
CA GLU A 565 20.39 14.48 10.41
C GLU A 565 19.89 15.53 11.43
N THR A 566 20.64 15.72 12.51
CA THR A 566 20.37 16.72 13.56
C THR A 566 20.67 18.16 13.09
N LEU A 567 21.71 18.35 12.26
CA LEU A 567 22.05 19.63 11.63
C LEU A 567 21.01 20.07 10.60
N GLY A 568 20.54 19.15 9.73
CA GLY A 568 19.45 19.43 8.81
C GLY A 568 18.17 19.88 9.52
N SER A 569 17.88 19.26 10.68
CA SER A 569 16.75 19.61 11.54
C SER A 569 16.89 20.98 12.22
N SER A 570 18.13 21.42 12.50
CA SER A 570 18.41 22.72 13.12
C SER A 570 18.41 23.86 12.10
N PHE A 571 18.92 23.61 10.88
CA PHE A 571 18.88 24.54 9.75
C PHE A 571 17.43 24.89 9.34
N ALA A 572 16.54 23.89 9.32
CA ALA A 572 15.12 24.09 9.05
C ALA A 572 14.45 25.03 10.07
N ARG A 573 14.86 24.93 11.33
CA ARG A 573 14.32 25.70 12.45
C ARG A 573 14.76 27.16 12.43
N GLU A 574 15.97 27.45 11.95
CA GLU A 574 16.53 28.82 11.90
C GLU A 574 16.20 29.59 10.62
N THR A 575 16.13 28.90 9.48
CA THR A 575 15.87 29.55 8.17
C THR A 575 14.40 29.54 7.77
N GLY A 576 13.56 28.79 8.49
CA GLY A 576 12.16 28.56 8.14
C GLY A 576 11.97 27.74 6.87
N ARG A 577 13.04 27.11 6.36
CA ARG A 577 13.06 26.33 5.12
C ARG A 577 13.47 24.91 5.44
N GLU A 578 12.55 23.95 5.34
CA GLU A 578 12.89 22.54 5.56
C GLU A 578 13.97 22.07 4.57
N CYS A 579 14.90 21.26 5.06
CA CYS A 579 15.89 20.55 4.26
C CYS A 579 15.19 19.36 3.57
N ASP A 580 14.17 19.67 2.76
CA ASP A 580 13.16 18.71 2.29
C ASP A 580 13.45 18.17 0.88
N THR A 581 14.43 18.74 0.16
CA THR A 581 14.83 18.16 -1.14
C THR A 581 15.88 17.08 -0.92
N ARG A 582 15.66 15.89 -1.47
CA ARG A 582 16.61 14.76 -1.41
C ARG A 582 18.02 15.14 -1.89
N LEU A 583 18.14 16.12 -2.78
CA LEU A 583 19.42 16.70 -3.22
C LEU A 583 20.19 17.38 -2.09
N ASP A 584 19.51 18.11 -1.18
CA ASP A 584 20.16 18.76 -0.04
C ASP A 584 20.82 17.71 0.88
N ARG A 585 20.16 16.58 1.11
CA ARG A 585 20.68 15.48 1.95
C ARG A 585 21.82 14.72 1.26
N GLU A 586 21.66 14.33 0.00
CA GLU A 586 22.66 13.56 -0.75
C GLU A 586 23.93 14.39 -1.03
N GLU A 587 23.82 15.69 -1.29
CA GLU A 587 24.98 16.57 -1.46
C GLU A 587 25.63 16.97 -0.13
N LEU A 588 24.89 17.05 0.98
CA LEU A 588 25.48 17.15 2.32
C LEU A 588 26.28 15.90 2.64
N GLU A 589 25.76 14.70 2.34
CA GLU A 589 26.48 13.45 2.48
C GLU A 589 27.70 13.37 1.55
N TRP A 590 27.60 13.87 0.32
CA TRP A 590 28.71 13.92 -0.64
C TRP A 590 29.78 14.94 -0.27
N ALA A 591 29.42 16.17 0.09
CA ALA A 591 30.34 17.21 0.56
C ALA A 591 31.01 16.78 1.87
N PHE A 592 30.28 16.06 2.73
CA PHE A 592 30.85 15.44 3.92
C PHE A 592 31.79 14.29 3.55
N ALA A 593 31.43 13.43 2.60
CA ALA A 593 32.30 12.36 2.10
C ALA A 593 33.55 12.91 1.39
N GLU A 594 33.47 14.05 0.72
CA GLU A 594 34.58 14.75 0.07
C GLU A 594 35.47 15.48 1.09
N ALA A 595 34.89 16.12 2.12
CA ALA A 595 35.62 16.66 3.25
C ALA A 595 36.36 15.55 4.03
N LEU A 596 35.68 14.42 4.26
CA LEU A 596 36.26 13.19 4.82
C LEU A 596 37.32 12.59 3.90
N ALA A 597 37.14 12.63 2.57
CA ALA A 597 38.13 12.13 1.61
C ALA A 597 39.36 13.04 1.54
N THR A 598 39.18 14.35 1.69
CA THR A 598 40.23 15.36 1.75
C THR A 598 41.02 15.22 3.05
N GLU A 599 40.34 15.05 4.20
CA GLU A 599 40.93 14.65 5.49
C GLU A 599 41.66 13.30 5.38
N ARG A 600 41.06 12.30 4.72
CA ARG A 600 41.66 10.97 4.49
C ARG A 600 42.91 11.02 3.61
N ALA A 601 42.95 11.92 2.62
CA ALA A 601 44.13 12.18 1.78
C ALA A 601 45.23 12.91 2.58
N THR A 602 44.85 13.85 3.44
CA THR A 602 45.75 14.58 4.35
C THR A 602 46.31 13.65 5.45
N PHE A 603 45.49 12.73 5.94
CA PHE A 603 45.82 11.66 6.89
C PHE A 603 46.78 10.63 6.29
N ARG A 604 46.55 10.17 5.06
CA ARG A 604 47.47 9.29 4.32
C ARG A 604 48.84 9.93 4.12
N SER A 605 48.87 11.23 3.80
CA SER A 605 50.11 11.98 3.59
C SER A 605 50.93 12.07 4.89
N ARG A 606 50.28 12.30 6.04
CA ARG A 606 50.94 12.34 7.36
C ARG A 606 51.39 10.96 7.87
N GLN A 607 50.62 9.89 7.63
CA GLN A 607 51.04 8.53 8.01
C GLN A 607 52.29 8.05 7.25
N VAL A 608 52.44 8.36 5.97
CA VAL A 608 53.65 7.96 5.21
C VAL A 608 54.89 8.68 5.73
N GLU A 609 54.74 9.91 6.24
CA GLU A 609 55.83 10.73 6.76
C GLU A 609 56.18 10.39 8.23
N GLU A 610 55.19 9.94 9.01
CA GLU A 610 55.33 9.61 10.44
C GLU A 610 55.63 8.11 10.68
N ALA A 611 55.10 7.20 9.86
CA ALA A 611 55.50 5.78 9.85
C ALA A 611 56.95 5.57 9.37
N ARG A 612 57.53 6.54 8.65
CA ARG A 612 58.98 6.60 8.38
C ARG A 612 59.79 7.00 9.61
N ARG A 613 59.19 7.62 10.63
CA ARG A 613 59.87 8.09 11.86
C ARG A 613 59.76 7.12 13.04
N THR A 614 58.68 6.35 13.15
CA THR A 614 58.43 5.47 14.32
C THR A 614 58.33 3.99 13.93
N SER A 615 59.47 3.40 13.57
CA SER A 615 59.67 1.95 13.68
C SER A 615 60.09 1.61 15.12
N GLY A 616 59.13 1.45 16.02
CA GLY A 616 59.40 1.07 17.40
C GLY A 616 58.12 1.08 18.23
N ALA A 617 57.77 -0.07 18.77
CA ALA A 617 56.53 -0.36 19.48
C ALA A 617 56.21 0.62 20.62
N GLY A 618 54.93 0.97 20.76
CA GLY A 618 54.35 1.59 21.95
C GLY A 618 53.53 2.85 21.63
N ASP A 619 52.22 2.71 21.72
CA ASP A 619 51.15 3.73 21.63
C ASP A 619 50.80 4.33 20.23
N PRO A 620 49.49 4.57 19.96
CA PRO A 620 49.04 5.19 18.71
C PRO A 620 49.51 6.65 18.60
N PRO A 621 49.78 7.17 17.38
CA PRO A 621 50.39 8.50 17.20
C PRO A 621 49.49 9.65 17.70
N PRO A 622 50.05 10.82 18.08
CA PRO A 622 49.29 11.99 18.54
C PRO A 622 48.21 12.49 17.56
N ALA A 623 48.40 12.28 16.26
CA ALA A 623 47.41 12.60 15.22
C ALA A 623 46.10 11.80 15.37
N TRP A 624 46.14 10.64 16.03
CA TRP A 624 44.96 9.85 16.40
C TRP A 624 44.08 10.55 17.42
N SER A 625 44.67 11.31 18.35
CA SER A 625 43.94 12.13 19.33
C SER A 625 43.23 13.30 18.64
N HIS A 626 43.89 13.94 17.66
CA HIS A 626 43.35 15.15 17.05
C HIS A 626 42.17 14.88 16.10
N ALA A 627 42.20 13.82 15.30
CA ALA A 627 41.05 13.42 14.46
C ALA A 627 39.88 12.91 15.31
N CYS A 628 40.16 12.18 16.40
CA CYS A 628 39.15 11.78 17.38
C CYS A 628 38.63 12.99 18.19
N GLU A 629 39.45 14.00 18.45
CA GLU A 629 39.05 15.26 19.11
C GLU A 629 38.21 16.13 18.18
N LEU A 630 38.51 16.20 16.87
CA LEU A 630 37.68 16.90 15.89
C LEU A 630 36.32 16.20 15.75
N ALA A 631 36.32 14.87 15.63
CA ALA A 631 35.10 14.07 15.60
C ALA A 631 34.30 14.20 16.92
N ARG A 632 34.96 14.22 18.09
CA ARG A 632 34.31 14.45 19.40
C ARG A 632 33.86 15.91 19.61
N ALA A 633 34.56 16.89 19.05
CA ALA A 633 34.16 18.29 19.08
C ALA A 633 32.92 18.51 18.21
N MET A 634 32.80 17.78 17.10
CA MET A 634 31.61 17.75 16.25
C MET A 634 30.47 16.88 16.81
N ALA A 635 30.78 15.82 17.57
CA ALA A 635 29.82 14.88 18.15
C ALA A 635 29.42 15.17 19.60
N GLY A 636 29.99 16.21 20.22
CA GLY A 636 29.71 16.59 21.60
C GLY A 636 28.34 17.29 21.73
N PRO A 637 27.54 16.96 22.76
CA PRO A 637 26.28 17.66 23.04
C PRO A 637 26.60 19.06 23.62
N GLY A 638 26.93 19.99 22.75
CA GLY A 638 27.30 21.36 23.12
C GLY A 638 27.96 22.15 21.99
N ALA A 639 27.13 22.74 21.13
CA ALA A 639 27.41 23.96 20.38
C ALA A 639 28.66 23.97 19.46
N LEU A 640 28.51 23.39 18.27
CA LEU A 640 28.98 24.07 17.07
C LEU A 640 28.27 25.45 17.05
N GLY A 641 28.97 26.51 17.45
CA GLY A 641 28.41 27.87 17.47
C GLY A 641 28.13 28.36 16.05
N PRO A 642 27.19 29.31 15.86
CA PRO A 642 26.78 29.79 14.52
C PRO A 642 27.91 30.38 13.65
N ASP A 643 29.06 30.68 14.26
CA ASP A 643 30.27 31.25 13.64
C ASP A 643 31.38 30.21 13.38
N ASP A 644 31.12 28.90 13.54
CA ASP A 644 32.11 27.86 13.24
C ASP A 644 32.44 27.83 11.72
N PRO A 645 33.73 27.80 11.31
CA PRO A 645 34.12 27.81 9.90
C PRO A 645 33.54 26.65 9.07
N ALA A 646 33.31 25.48 9.69
CA ALA A 646 32.70 24.34 9.02
C ALA A 646 31.19 24.56 8.82
N ILE A 647 30.50 25.19 9.78
CA ILE A 647 29.10 25.63 9.60
C ILE A 647 29.02 26.75 8.58
N ALA A 648 29.93 27.72 8.59
CA ALA A 648 29.97 28.80 7.60
C ALA A 648 30.19 28.26 6.19
N SER A 649 31.14 27.33 6.00
CA SER A 649 31.37 26.67 4.72
C SER A 649 30.18 25.81 4.29
N ALA A 650 29.55 25.08 5.22
CA ALA A 650 28.33 24.34 4.95
C ALA A 650 27.15 25.26 4.62
N ARG A 651 27.03 26.43 5.25
CA ARG A 651 26.01 27.46 4.93
C ARG A 651 26.25 28.10 3.58
N GLU A 652 27.50 28.37 3.20
CA GLU A 652 27.86 28.88 1.87
C GLU A 652 27.58 27.84 0.78
N LEU A 653 27.94 26.57 1.01
CA LEU A 653 27.54 25.45 0.14
C LEU A 653 26.01 25.32 0.07
N LEU A 654 25.33 25.31 1.22
CA LEU A 654 23.87 25.17 1.29
C LEU A 654 23.12 26.36 0.63
N ALA A 655 23.73 27.54 0.61
CA ALA A 655 23.20 28.74 -0.06
C ALA A 655 23.65 28.86 -1.53
N ALA A 656 24.57 28.03 -2.00
CA ALA A 656 25.11 28.11 -3.35
C ALA A 656 24.02 27.84 -4.40
N ARG A 657 23.96 28.73 -5.40
CA ARG A 657 23.02 28.64 -6.52
C ARG A 657 23.67 27.91 -7.69
N GLY A 658 22.86 27.18 -8.43
CA GLY A 658 23.24 26.63 -9.73
C GLY A 658 22.85 27.59 -10.85
N ARG A 659 23.48 27.43 -12.01
CA ARG A 659 23.15 28.22 -13.19
C ARG A 659 22.38 27.35 -14.17
N LEU A 660 21.22 27.82 -14.61
CA LEU A 660 20.45 27.22 -15.69
C LEU A 660 20.53 28.10 -16.94
N ALA A 661 21.18 27.59 -17.97
CA ALA A 661 21.22 28.18 -19.29
C ALA A 661 20.13 27.58 -20.18
N VAL A 662 19.14 28.38 -20.54
CA VAL A 662 18.13 28.05 -21.54
C VAL A 662 18.59 28.56 -22.89
N GLY A 663 18.74 27.66 -23.85
CA GLY A 663 19.08 28.02 -25.23
C GLY A 663 18.00 28.86 -25.91
N PRO A 664 18.31 29.44 -27.08
CA PRO A 664 17.34 30.23 -27.85
C PRO A 664 16.12 29.41 -28.22
N LEU A 665 14.92 29.97 -28.01
CA LEU A 665 13.67 29.31 -28.41
C LEU A 665 13.41 29.46 -29.91
N PRO A 666 12.77 28.46 -30.57
CA PRO A 666 12.34 28.59 -31.95
C PRO A 666 11.42 29.80 -32.18
N LEU A 667 11.48 30.39 -33.37
CA LEU A 667 10.68 31.57 -33.71
C LEU A 667 9.18 31.32 -33.46
N GLY A 668 8.54 32.24 -32.74
CA GLY A 668 7.12 32.16 -32.38
C GLY A 668 6.82 31.22 -31.21
N ALA A 669 7.84 30.70 -30.52
CA ALA A 669 7.68 29.99 -29.26
C ALA A 669 7.85 30.93 -28.06
N THR A 670 7.10 30.69 -27.01
CA THR A 670 7.20 31.40 -25.72
C THR A 670 7.49 30.40 -24.61
N GLY A 671 8.49 30.71 -23.77
CA GLY A 671 8.88 29.86 -22.65
C GLY A 671 8.47 30.45 -21.30
N VAL A 672 7.98 29.57 -20.42
CA VAL A 672 7.79 29.83 -19.00
C VAL A 672 8.62 28.82 -18.23
N LEU A 673 9.51 29.29 -17.37
CA LEU A 673 10.27 28.44 -16.46
C LEU A 673 9.50 28.31 -15.15
N VAL A 674 9.21 27.08 -14.75
CA VAL A 674 8.56 26.75 -13.49
C VAL A 674 9.48 25.90 -12.62
N GLU A 675 9.46 26.15 -11.32
CA GLU A 675 9.94 25.20 -10.32
C GLU A 675 8.79 24.24 -10.00
N TYR A 676 9.06 22.94 -9.95
CA TYR A 676 8.05 21.96 -9.54
C TYR A 676 8.55 21.22 -8.29
N GLN A 677 7.73 21.20 -7.24
CA GLN A 677 8.13 20.67 -5.94
C GLN A 677 8.13 19.13 -5.92
N THR A 678 9.16 18.55 -5.30
CA THR A 678 9.19 17.14 -4.89
C THR A 678 8.81 17.08 -3.40
N GLY A 679 7.62 16.61 -3.04
CA GLY A 679 7.21 16.59 -1.61
C GLY A 679 5.69 16.55 -1.38
N GLU A 680 5.23 17.21 -0.31
CA GLU A 680 3.82 17.22 0.15
C GLU A 680 2.84 17.88 -0.83
N ASN A 681 3.34 18.74 -1.72
CA ASN A 681 2.57 19.32 -2.82
C ASN A 681 3.17 18.91 -4.18
N PRO A 682 2.94 17.67 -4.65
CA PRO A 682 3.50 17.15 -5.90
C PRO A 682 3.07 17.95 -7.16
N PHE A 683 2.15 18.89 -7.01
CA PHE A 683 1.60 19.72 -8.08
C PHE A 683 1.89 21.21 -7.91
N GLY A 684 2.65 21.58 -6.88
CA GLY A 684 3.10 22.96 -6.65
C GLY A 684 4.01 23.39 -7.78
N ARG A 685 3.52 24.30 -8.64
CA ARG A 685 4.30 24.96 -9.68
C ARG A 685 4.44 26.42 -9.35
N GLU A 686 5.67 26.86 -9.11
CA GLU A 686 5.97 28.28 -8.94
C GLU A 686 6.59 28.81 -10.22
N VAL A 687 6.02 29.88 -10.77
CA VAL A 687 6.57 30.51 -11.96
C VAL A 687 7.83 31.27 -11.57
N VAL A 688 8.97 30.77 -12.04
CA VAL A 688 10.29 31.34 -11.77
C VAL A 688 10.59 32.47 -12.75
N ARG A 689 10.25 32.27 -14.03
CA ARG A 689 10.46 33.27 -15.07
C ARG A 689 9.50 33.11 -16.23
N GLU A 690 8.84 34.19 -16.59
CA GLU A 690 8.01 34.28 -17.79
C GLU A 690 8.75 34.96 -18.96
N GLY A 691 8.19 34.82 -20.15
CA GLY A 691 8.61 35.60 -21.32
C GLY A 691 9.98 35.23 -21.86
N ILE A 692 10.44 33.99 -21.64
CA ILE A 692 11.67 33.49 -22.28
C ILE A 692 11.40 33.45 -23.79
N SER A 693 12.27 34.10 -24.56
CA SER A 693 12.11 34.34 -25.99
C SER A 693 13.26 33.72 -26.80
N SER A 694 13.38 34.09 -28.07
CA SER A 694 14.37 33.55 -29.02
C SER A 694 15.82 33.87 -28.68
N GLU A 695 16.12 34.75 -27.74
CA GLU A 695 17.51 35.09 -27.36
C GLU A 695 18.13 34.09 -26.37
N GLY A 696 17.31 33.23 -25.76
CA GLY A 696 17.75 32.37 -24.66
C GLY A 696 18.00 33.18 -23.39
N VAL A 697 18.34 32.50 -22.29
CA VAL A 697 18.58 33.15 -21.01
C VAL A 697 19.45 32.30 -20.10
N SER A 698 20.32 32.94 -19.33
CA SER A 698 21.02 32.32 -18.21
C SER A 698 20.47 32.86 -16.90
N ILE A 699 20.12 31.98 -15.97
CA ILE A 699 19.47 32.33 -14.70
C ILE A 699 20.20 31.60 -13.58
N GLU A 700 20.50 32.32 -12.50
CA GLU A 700 20.98 31.70 -11.27
C GLU A 700 19.79 31.35 -10.38
N LEU A 701 19.66 30.06 -10.11
CA LEU A 701 18.52 29.48 -9.43
C LEU A 701 18.96 28.75 -8.16
N PRO A 702 18.11 28.70 -7.12
CA PRO A 702 18.28 27.71 -6.08
C PRO A 702 18.39 26.31 -6.68
N ILE A 703 19.00 25.40 -5.94
CA ILE A 703 18.98 23.98 -6.32
C ILE A 703 17.55 23.49 -6.30
N GLY A 704 17.25 22.62 -7.26
CA GLY A 704 15.93 22.06 -7.37
C GLY A 704 15.62 21.57 -8.76
N SER A 705 14.37 21.17 -8.90
CA SER A 705 13.83 20.58 -10.10
C SER A 705 12.98 21.60 -10.83
N TYR A 706 13.36 21.91 -12.06
CA TYR A 706 12.75 22.95 -12.88
C TYR A 706 12.26 22.37 -14.18
N ALA A 707 11.23 22.97 -14.76
CA ALA A 707 10.76 22.65 -16.11
C ALA A 707 10.58 23.91 -16.91
N LEU A 708 11.13 23.93 -18.12
CA LEU A 708 10.82 24.94 -19.12
C LEU A 708 9.61 24.46 -19.92
N GLU A 709 8.49 25.15 -19.75
CA GLU A 709 7.27 24.97 -20.53
C GLU A 709 7.32 25.88 -21.76
N VAL A 710 7.43 25.29 -22.95
CA VAL A 710 7.51 26.01 -24.22
C VAL A 710 6.20 25.84 -24.96
N SER A 711 5.54 26.95 -25.29
CA SER A 711 4.33 26.96 -26.13
C SER A 711 4.66 27.45 -27.54
N ARG A 712 4.22 26.73 -28.57
CA ARG A 712 4.36 27.12 -29.99
C ARG A 712 3.13 26.66 -30.78
N GLY A 713 2.46 27.60 -31.46
CA GLY A 713 1.31 27.28 -32.31
C GLY A 713 0.16 26.59 -31.57
N GLY A 714 -0.05 26.93 -30.29
CA GLY A 714 -1.09 26.34 -29.43
C GLY A 714 -0.72 24.97 -28.83
N ARG A 715 0.49 24.46 -29.04
CA ARG A 715 1.00 23.21 -28.43
C ARG A 715 2.02 23.52 -27.34
N ALA A 716 1.96 22.79 -26.23
CA ALA A 716 2.88 22.90 -25.12
C ALA A 716 3.91 21.76 -25.13
N PHE A 717 5.15 22.06 -24.75
CA PHE A 717 6.27 21.14 -24.66
C PHE A 717 6.99 21.38 -23.34
N VAL A 718 7.46 20.32 -22.68
CA VAL A 718 8.09 20.43 -21.36
C VAL A 718 9.53 19.93 -21.43
N PHE A 719 10.45 20.74 -20.90
CA PHE A 719 11.88 20.43 -20.81
C PHE A 719 12.32 20.46 -19.35
N PRO A 720 12.31 19.32 -18.64
CA PRO A 720 12.76 19.27 -17.27
C PRO A 720 14.28 19.37 -17.18
N ALA A 721 14.76 20.07 -16.16
CA ALA A 721 16.14 20.23 -15.81
C ALA A 721 16.32 20.14 -14.30
N LEU A 722 17.42 19.53 -13.90
CA LEU A 722 17.87 19.50 -12.53
C LEU A 722 18.96 20.55 -12.37
N VAL A 723 18.80 21.48 -11.43
CA VAL A 723 19.83 22.48 -11.10
C VAL A 723 20.56 22.01 -9.86
N GLU A 724 21.86 21.70 -10.01
CA GLU A 724 22.75 21.24 -8.95
C GLU A 724 23.58 22.40 -8.37
N ARG A 725 24.12 22.18 -7.16
CA ARG A 725 24.92 23.17 -6.42
C ARG A 725 26.17 23.55 -7.21
N CYS A 726 26.38 24.83 -7.47
CA CYS A 726 27.50 25.33 -8.30
C CYS A 726 27.57 24.69 -9.70
N GLY A 727 26.51 24.01 -10.15
CA GLY A 727 26.45 23.31 -11.42
C GLY A 727 25.97 24.21 -12.55
N ASP A 728 26.52 23.99 -13.74
CA ASP A 728 26.01 24.56 -14.98
C ASP A 728 25.07 23.56 -15.65
N SER A 729 23.78 23.84 -15.59
CA SER A 729 22.73 23.07 -16.27
C SER A 729 22.28 23.77 -17.54
N ARG A 730 21.95 23.00 -18.58
CA ARG A 730 21.55 23.56 -19.87
C ARG A 730 20.33 22.88 -20.45
N ILE A 731 19.37 23.68 -20.93
CA ILE A 731 18.23 23.23 -21.71
C ILE A 731 18.44 23.67 -23.16
N GLU A 732 18.51 22.70 -24.06
CA GLU A 732 18.48 22.94 -25.50
C GLU A 732 17.08 22.62 -26.04
N VAL A 733 16.41 23.63 -26.57
CA VAL A 733 15.03 23.51 -27.03
C VAL A 733 15.01 23.06 -28.49
N ALA A 734 14.90 21.75 -28.67
CA ALA A 734 14.58 21.13 -29.95
C ALA A 734 13.11 20.68 -29.94
N LEU A 735 12.28 21.34 -30.75
CA LEU A 735 10.87 20.97 -30.94
C LEU A 735 10.74 19.99 -32.11
N PRO A 736 9.85 18.99 -32.03
CA PRO A 736 9.57 18.12 -33.16
C PRO A 736 8.88 18.93 -34.27
N GLU A 737 9.11 18.53 -35.52
CA GLU A 737 8.44 19.14 -36.68
C GLU A 737 6.92 18.96 -36.61
N ASP A 738 6.48 17.80 -36.14
CA ASP A 738 5.10 17.38 -36.02
C ASP A 738 4.86 16.63 -34.69
N LEU A 739 3.68 16.85 -34.13
CA LEU A 739 3.19 16.19 -32.92
C LEU A 739 1.80 15.62 -33.25
N PRO A 740 1.68 14.30 -33.46
CA PRO A 740 0.38 13.68 -33.72
C PRO A 740 -0.50 13.75 -32.47
N GLY A 741 -1.81 13.78 -32.65
CA GLY A 741 -2.76 13.79 -31.52
C GLY A 741 -2.62 12.53 -30.67
N GLY A 742 -2.69 12.68 -29.35
CA GLY A 742 -2.52 11.57 -28.39
C GLY A 742 -1.06 11.16 -28.16
N PHE A 743 -0.08 11.97 -28.59
CA PHE A 743 1.34 11.76 -28.33
C PHE A 743 1.94 12.93 -27.54
N VAL A 744 2.95 12.59 -26.74
CA VAL A 744 3.78 13.50 -25.96
C VAL A 744 5.21 13.45 -26.51
N TRP A 745 5.84 14.62 -26.63
CA TRP A 745 7.25 14.74 -27.01
C TRP A 745 8.16 14.64 -25.79
N ILE A 746 9.08 13.69 -25.82
CA ILE A 746 10.12 13.53 -24.80
C ILE A 746 11.43 14.07 -25.38
N PRO A 747 11.97 15.21 -24.87
CA PRO A 747 13.17 15.81 -25.41
C PRO A 747 14.44 15.03 -25.03
N PRO A 748 15.50 15.11 -25.87
CA PRO A 748 16.81 14.61 -25.52
C PRO A 748 17.35 15.34 -24.29
N GLY A 749 18.33 14.74 -23.61
CA GLY A 749 18.98 15.36 -22.47
C GLY A 749 19.41 14.38 -21.39
N SER A 750 20.11 14.90 -20.38
CA SER A 750 20.51 14.12 -19.23
C SER A 750 19.39 13.97 -18.21
N TYR A 751 19.38 12.84 -17.51
CA TYR A 751 18.50 12.60 -16.38
C TYR A 751 19.14 11.63 -15.39
N LEU A 752 18.66 11.66 -14.15
CA LEU A 752 19.02 10.66 -13.15
C LEU A 752 18.13 9.41 -13.33
N ALA A 753 18.76 8.25 -13.47
CA ALA A 753 18.12 6.95 -13.51
C ALA A 753 18.59 6.09 -12.33
N GLY A 754 17.77 5.13 -11.90
CA GLY A 754 18.06 4.28 -10.75
C GLY A 754 17.57 4.84 -9.41
N GLY A 755 17.64 4.02 -8.35
CA GLY A 755 17.01 4.29 -7.06
C GLY A 755 17.64 3.48 -5.90
N GLN A 756 17.03 3.57 -4.72
CA GLN A 756 17.52 2.93 -3.48
C GLN A 756 16.83 1.58 -3.16
N GLY A 757 15.90 1.12 -4.00
CA GLY A 757 15.19 -0.16 -3.82
C GLY A 757 16.09 -1.39 -4.02
N GLN A 758 15.75 -2.52 -3.39
CA GLN A 758 16.52 -3.78 -3.49
C GLN A 758 16.74 -4.28 -4.93
N ASP A 759 15.81 -3.97 -5.85
CA ASP A 759 15.88 -4.35 -7.25
C ASP A 759 16.28 -3.19 -8.19
N ALA A 760 16.62 -2.02 -7.64
CA ALA A 760 16.98 -0.84 -8.39
C ALA A 760 18.46 -0.85 -8.79
N TRP A 761 18.76 -0.33 -9.98
CA TRP A 761 20.15 0.02 -10.30
C TRP A 761 20.60 1.18 -9.41
N PRO A 762 21.87 1.20 -8.97
CA PRO A 762 22.44 2.37 -8.32
C PRO A 762 22.20 3.61 -9.16
N ARG A 763 21.95 4.75 -8.51
CA ARG A 763 21.69 6.01 -9.19
C ARG A 763 22.85 6.39 -10.11
N HIS A 764 22.53 6.73 -11.35
CA HIS A 764 23.50 7.14 -12.35
C HIS A 764 22.88 8.12 -13.34
N ARG A 765 23.71 9.02 -13.87
CA ARG A 765 23.31 9.96 -14.92
C ARG A 765 23.25 9.23 -16.25
N ARG A 766 22.09 9.28 -16.91
CA ARG A 766 21.89 8.83 -18.28
C ARG A 766 21.75 10.03 -19.20
N VAL A 767 22.11 9.85 -20.46
CA VAL A 767 21.92 10.87 -21.51
C VAL A 767 21.12 10.24 -22.62
N LEU A 768 19.91 10.75 -22.82
CA LEU A 768 19.10 10.40 -23.97
C LEU A 768 19.58 11.24 -25.16
N SER A 769 20.18 10.59 -26.15
CA SER A 769 20.81 11.26 -27.30
C SER A 769 19.81 11.85 -28.31
N ARG A 770 18.57 11.35 -28.34
CA ARG A 770 17.52 11.77 -29.27
C ARG A 770 16.18 11.82 -28.56
N GLY A 771 15.38 12.83 -28.87
CA GLY A 771 13.99 12.85 -28.40
C GLY A 771 13.11 11.88 -29.19
N PHE A 772 11.97 11.54 -28.61
CA PHE A 772 11.01 10.59 -29.21
C PHE A 772 9.56 10.98 -28.87
N LEU A 773 8.63 10.46 -29.66
CA LEU A 773 7.19 10.63 -29.45
C LEU A 773 6.63 9.36 -28.79
N ILE A 774 5.99 9.50 -27.63
CA ILE A 774 5.33 8.40 -26.93
C ILE A 774 3.85 8.68 -26.77
N GLY A 775 3.00 7.66 -26.83
CA GLY A 775 1.57 7.81 -26.57
C GLY A 775 1.31 8.43 -25.19
N GLU A 776 0.41 9.40 -25.13
CA GLU A 776 -0.01 10.05 -23.87
C GLU A 776 -0.63 9.02 -22.91
N ALA A 777 -1.38 8.06 -23.46
CA ALA A 777 -2.03 6.97 -22.75
C ALA A 777 -1.70 5.61 -23.42
N PRO A 778 -1.96 4.47 -22.74
CA PRO A 778 -1.89 3.15 -23.36
C PRO A 778 -2.81 3.02 -24.58
N VAL A 779 -2.51 2.07 -25.47
CA VAL A 779 -3.37 1.77 -26.63
C VAL A 779 -4.77 1.42 -26.14
N THR A 780 -5.78 2.06 -26.73
CA THR A 780 -7.17 1.85 -26.30
C THR A 780 -7.75 0.54 -26.84
N SER A 781 -8.75 0.01 -26.14
CA SER A 781 -9.54 -1.15 -26.57
C SER A 781 -10.15 -0.94 -27.95
N ILE A 782 -10.57 0.30 -28.28
CA ILE A 782 -11.14 0.64 -29.58
C ILE A 782 -10.10 0.54 -30.69
N GLU A 783 -8.90 1.10 -30.47
CA GLU A 783 -7.81 1.01 -31.45
C GLU A 783 -7.38 -0.44 -31.67
N TYR A 784 -7.27 -1.21 -30.59
CA TYR A 784 -6.88 -2.61 -30.68
C TYR A 784 -7.96 -3.49 -31.33
N ALA A 785 -9.25 -3.23 -31.06
CA ALA A 785 -10.36 -3.89 -31.72
C ALA A 785 -10.37 -3.63 -33.24
N ALA A 786 -9.99 -2.42 -33.68
CA ALA A 786 -9.86 -2.10 -35.10
C ALA A 786 -8.76 -2.93 -35.78
N PHE A 787 -7.65 -3.19 -35.09
CA PHE A 787 -6.63 -4.14 -35.55
C PHE A 787 -7.18 -5.56 -35.65
N LEU A 788 -7.86 -6.05 -34.61
CA LEU A 788 -8.42 -7.39 -34.63
C LEU A 788 -9.44 -7.58 -35.75
N ALA A 789 -10.32 -6.60 -35.98
CA ALA A 789 -11.30 -6.67 -37.06
C ALA A 789 -10.67 -6.82 -38.45
N ASP A 790 -9.51 -6.19 -38.67
CA ASP A 790 -8.80 -6.21 -39.95
C ASP A 790 -7.87 -7.41 -40.10
N ALA A 791 -7.02 -7.67 -39.10
CA ALA A 791 -5.96 -8.65 -39.16
C ALA A 791 -6.35 -10.03 -38.59
N ARG A 792 -7.35 -10.09 -37.69
CA ARG A 792 -7.75 -11.31 -36.96
C ARG A 792 -9.27 -11.35 -36.69
N PRO A 793 -10.14 -11.33 -37.72
CA PRO A 793 -11.59 -11.11 -37.56
C PRO A 793 -12.32 -12.18 -36.74
N ALA A 794 -11.72 -13.36 -36.53
CA ALA A 794 -12.26 -14.43 -35.70
C ALA A 794 -11.89 -14.30 -34.20
N ALA A 795 -11.01 -13.37 -33.83
CA ALA A 795 -10.60 -13.16 -32.45
C ALA A 795 -11.75 -12.52 -31.65
N ARG A 796 -12.05 -13.09 -30.47
CA ARG A 796 -12.99 -12.47 -29.52
C ARG A 796 -12.27 -11.39 -28.72
N TRP A 797 -12.91 -10.24 -28.59
CA TRP A 797 -12.43 -9.11 -27.82
C TRP A 797 -13.56 -8.58 -26.96
N GLU A 798 -13.40 -8.66 -25.63
CA GLU A 798 -14.46 -8.40 -24.65
C GLU A 798 -14.12 -7.20 -23.75
N ILE A 799 -13.06 -6.44 -24.06
CA ILE A 799 -12.65 -5.28 -23.28
C ILE A 799 -13.55 -4.08 -23.63
N PRO A 800 -14.17 -3.39 -22.66
CA PRO A 800 -15.07 -2.28 -22.94
C PRO A 800 -14.43 -1.14 -23.74
N ALA A 801 -15.25 -0.45 -24.52
CA ALA A 801 -14.84 0.79 -25.18
C ALA A 801 -14.39 1.83 -24.13
N GLY A 802 -13.33 2.58 -24.43
CA GLY A 802 -12.74 3.59 -23.53
C GLY A 802 -11.72 3.06 -22.52
N HIS A 803 -11.59 1.75 -22.35
CA HIS A 803 -10.52 1.16 -21.52
C HIS A 803 -9.24 0.96 -22.33
N PRO A 804 -8.06 0.93 -21.69
CA PRO A 804 -6.84 0.41 -22.27
C PRO A 804 -7.00 -1.02 -22.81
N ALA A 805 -6.21 -1.38 -23.81
CA ALA A 805 -6.08 -2.76 -24.27
C ALA A 805 -5.16 -3.53 -23.29
N TYR A 806 -5.75 -4.45 -22.54
CA TYR A 806 -5.05 -5.34 -21.61
C TYR A 806 -5.35 -6.81 -21.93
N PHE A 807 -4.64 -7.75 -21.28
CA PHE A 807 -4.68 -9.18 -21.65
C PHE A 807 -4.12 -9.44 -23.06
N VAL A 808 -3.17 -8.59 -23.47
CA VAL A 808 -2.47 -8.62 -24.75
C VAL A 808 -1.05 -9.11 -24.49
N SER A 809 -0.56 -10.08 -25.26
CA SER A 809 0.84 -10.52 -25.15
C SER A 809 1.79 -9.53 -25.83
N ARG A 810 3.08 -9.59 -25.53
CA ARG A 810 4.08 -8.74 -26.19
C ARG A 810 4.10 -8.98 -27.71
N ASP A 811 3.90 -10.22 -28.14
CA ASP A 811 3.84 -10.60 -29.55
C ASP A 811 2.59 -10.05 -30.25
N ASP A 812 1.45 -10.06 -29.57
CA ASP A 812 0.23 -9.43 -30.07
C ASP A 812 0.40 -7.91 -30.20
N ALA A 813 1.02 -7.26 -29.20
CA ALA A 813 1.36 -5.84 -29.27
C ALA A 813 2.29 -5.57 -30.46
N GLY A 814 3.29 -6.42 -30.70
CA GLY A 814 4.15 -6.38 -31.88
C GLY A 814 3.37 -6.47 -33.20
N ALA A 815 2.39 -7.38 -33.29
CA ALA A 815 1.54 -7.52 -34.47
C ALA A 815 0.65 -6.27 -34.70
N TYR A 816 0.07 -5.71 -33.64
CA TYR A 816 -0.67 -4.46 -33.70
C TYR A 816 0.21 -3.30 -34.20
N LEU A 817 1.43 -3.19 -33.68
CA LEU A 817 2.38 -2.13 -34.04
C LEU A 817 2.81 -2.22 -35.52
N ALA A 818 3.09 -3.43 -36.01
CA ALA A 818 3.39 -3.67 -37.41
C ALA A 818 2.21 -3.29 -38.32
N TRP A 819 0.99 -3.66 -37.91
CA TRP A 819 -0.24 -3.28 -38.61
C TRP A 819 -0.46 -1.76 -38.63
N LYS A 820 -0.28 -1.08 -37.49
CA LYS A 820 -0.45 0.37 -37.37
C LYS A 820 0.58 1.09 -38.25
N SER A 821 1.83 0.62 -38.24
CA SER A 821 2.91 1.16 -39.09
C SER A 821 2.62 0.99 -40.58
N ALA A 822 2.05 -0.15 -40.99
CA ALA A 822 1.70 -0.38 -42.39
C ALA A 822 0.59 0.58 -42.90
N LYS A 823 -0.26 1.07 -42.01
CA LYS A 823 -1.37 1.98 -42.34
C LYS A 823 -1.03 3.46 -42.22
N ASP A 824 -0.06 3.81 -41.39
CA ASP A 824 0.39 5.19 -41.26
C ASP A 824 1.51 5.48 -42.28
N PRO A 825 1.32 6.47 -43.18
CA PRO A 825 2.33 6.82 -44.17
C PRO A 825 3.51 7.61 -43.57
N LEU A 826 3.35 8.24 -42.41
CA LEU A 826 4.31 9.16 -41.81
C LEU A 826 5.13 8.52 -40.68
N TYR A 827 4.55 7.57 -39.95
CA TYR A 827 5.18 7.02 -38.75
C TYR A 827 5.31 5.49 -38.77
N ASP A 828 6.44 5.02 -38.26
CA ASP A 828 6.61 3.65 -37.76
C ASP A 828 6.38 3.61 -36.26
N TYR A 829 5.71 2.56 -35.78
CA TYR A 829 5.37 2.36 -34.39
C TYR A 829 6.08 1.16 -33.79
N ARG A 830 6.54 1.33 -32.55
CA ARG A 830 7.18 0.25 -31.76
C ARG A 830 6.84 0.38 -30.28
N LEU A 831 7.16 -0.65 -29.50
CA LEU A 831 7.16 -0.54 -28.04
C LEU A 831 8.29 0.42 -27.59
N PRO A 832 8.08 1.14 -26.47
CA PRO A 832 9.17 1.88 -25.84
C PRO A 832 10.26 0.94 -25.34
N SER A 833 11.52 1.38 -25.37
CA SER A 833 12.56 0.70 -24.60
C SER A 833 12.35 0.95 -23.10
N GLU A 834 12.96 0.13 -22.25
CA GLU A 834 12.96 0.35 -20.79
C GLU A 834 13.50 1.76 -20.43
N GLU A 835 14.53 2.22 -21.14
CA GLU A 835 15.14 3.54 -20.93
C GLU A 835 14.20 4.68 -21.35
N GLU A 836 13.55 4.55 -22.51
CA GLU A 836 12.57 5.53 -23.00
C GLU A 836 11.36 5.61 -22.07
N TRP A 837 10.85 4.47 -21.62
CA TRP A 837 9.76 4.42 -20.65
C TRP A 837 10.17 5.11 -19.33
N ALA A 838 11.34 4.77 -18.79
CA ALA A 838 11.84 5.35 -17.55
C ALA A 838 12.02 6.87 -17.66
N ARG A 839 12.57 7.35 -18.79
CA ARG A 839 12.72 8.79 -19.06
C ARG A 839 11.37 9.48 -19.18
N ALA A 840 10.39 8.87 -19.84
CA ALA A 840 9.05 9.43 -19.94
C ALA A 840 8.36 9.54 -18.57
N ALA A 841 8.70 8.67 -17.61
CA ALA A 841 8.15 8.70 -16.27
C ALA A 841 8.86 9.66 -15.29
N SER A 842 10.19 9.73 -15.31
CA SER A 842 10.98 10.38 -14.24
C SER A 842 11.30 11.86 -14.46
N GLY A 843 11.28 12.37 -15.68
CA GLY A 843 11.79 13.72 -15.94
C GLY A 843 13.32 13.78 -15.83
N ALA A 844 13.86 14.75 -15.07
CA ALA A 844 15.31 14.99 -14.96
C ALA A 844 15.92 14.61 -13.58
N ASP A 845 15.10 14.51 -12.54
CA ASP A 845 15.51 14.51 -11.12
C ASP A 845 15.59 13.11 -10.49
N GLY A 846 15.22 12.07 -11.22
CA GLY A 846 15.28 10.68 -10.72
C GLY A 846 14.33 10.42 -9.57
N ARG A 847 13.16 11.08 -9.58
CA ARG A 847 12.05 10.85 -8.64
C ARG A 847 11.64 9.37 -8.54
N ALA A 848 11.14 8.95 -7.38
CA ALA A 848 10.71 7.57 -7.15
C ALA A 848 9.34 7.25 -7.78
N PHE A 849 8.43 8.22 -7.82
CA PHE A 849 7.07 8.12 -8.38
C PHE A 849 6.86 9.26 -9.38
N VAL A 850 5.91 9.15 -10.30
CA VAL A 850 5.71 10.17 -11.36
C VAL A 850 5.41 11.56 -10.81
N TRP A 851 4.83 11.65 -9.62
CA TRP A 851 4.52 12.87 -8.90
C TRP A 851 5.59 13.32 -7.89
N GLY A 852 6.60 12.51 -7.57
CA GLY A 852 7.63 12.91 -6.60
C GLY A 852 8.33 11.74 -5.91
N ASP A 853 8.84 11.99 -4.71
CA ASP A 853 9.70 11.04 -3.99
C ASP A 853 8.97 10.21 -2.93
N ARG A 854 7.77 10.62 -2.51
CA ARG A 854 6.95 9.91 -1.52
C ARG A 854 5.73 9.30 -2.19
N PHE A 855 5.39 8.08 -1.79
CA PHE A 855 4.13 7.48 -2.16
C PHE A 855 2.99 8.24 -1.48
N GLN A 856 1.90 8.42 -2.19
CA GLN A 856 0.70 9.07 -1.68
C GLN A 856 -0.51 8.27 -2.15
N ASP A 857 -1.26 7.73 -1.19
CA ASP A 857 -2.48 6.98 -1.46
C ASP A 857 -3.48 7.84 -2.26
N GLY A 858 -4.06 7.25 -3.30
CA GLY A 858 -5.08 7.90 -4.14
C GLY A 858 -4.54 8.77 -5.28
N LEU A 859 -3.22 8.91 -5.47
CA LEU A 859 -2.65 9.60 -6.64
C LEU A 859 -2.50 8.70 -7.88
N ALA A 860 -2.61 7.39 -7.72
CA ALA A 860 -2.67 6.43 -8.82
C ALA A 860 -3.78 5.41 -8.59
N ASP A 861 -4.28 4.83 -9.68
CA ASP A 861 -5.18 3.68 -9.66
C ASP A 861 -4.39 2.40 -9.31
N ALA A 862 -3.82 2.36 -8.10
CA ALA A 862 -3.07 1.26 -7.51
C ALA A 862 -3.86 0.65 -6.34
N ALA A 863 -3.38 -0.47 -5.77
CA ALA A 863 -3.87 -1.14 -4.54
C ALA A 863 -5.34 -0.87 -4.13
N GLY A 864 -6.27 -1.74 -4.51
CA GLY A 864 -7.66 -1.74 -3.98
C GLY A 864 -8.77 -1.35 -4.96
N HIS A 865 -8.41 -1.01 -6.21
CA HIS A 865 -9.37 -0.74 -7.27
C HIS A 865 -9.89 -2.04 -7.93
N ALA A 866 -11.16 -2.06 -8.35
CA ALA A 866 -11.84 -3.25 -8.91
C ALA A 866 -11.56 -3.48 -10.41
N GLY A 867 -10.28 -3.41 -10.82
CA GLY A 867 -9.84 -3.65 -12.19
C GLY A 867 -9.32 -2.42 -12.94
N VAL A 868 -8.91 -2.65 -14.19
CA VAL A 868 -8.41 -1.63 -15.12
C VAL A 868 -9.48 -0.57 -15.38
N GLN A 869 -9.10 0.71 -15.30
CA GLN A 869 -9.95 1.87 -15.54
C GLN A 869 -9.68 2.50 -16.92
N PRO A 870 -10.60 3.32 -17.46
CA PRO A 870 -10.30 4.21 -18.57
C PRO A 870 -9.04 5.06 -18.31
N ALA A 871 -8.27 5.35 -19.36
CA ALA A 871 -7.01 6.03 -19.18
C ALA A 871 -7.18 7.45 -18.61
N GLY A 872 -6.38 7.82 -17.62
CA GLY A 872 -6.42 9.14 -16.98
C GLY A 872 -7.59 9.35 -15.99
N VAL A 873 -8.19 8.27 -15.48
CA VAL A 873 -9.19 8.35 -14.38
C VAL A 873 -8.55 8.92 -13.12
N SER A 874 -7.32 8.51 -12.79
CA SER A 874 -6.49 9.26 -11.85
C SER A 874 -5.83 10.45 -12.58
N PRO A 875 -6.32 11.70 -12.40
CA PRO A 875 -5.71 12.86 -13.07
C PRO A 875 -4.30 13.17 -12.54
N PHE A 876 -3.91 12.51 -11.44
CA PHE A 876 -2.67 12.73 -10.70
C PHE A 876 -1.57 11.75 -11.08
N ASP A 877 -1.89 10.62 -11.71
CA ASP A 877 -0.92 9.69 -12.29
C ASP A 877 -0.44 10.22 -13.64
N ARG A 878 0.30 11.34 -13.59
CA ARG A 878 0.78 12.06 -14.75
C ARG A 878 2.24 12.49 -14.55
N SER A 879 3.10 12.11 -15.48
CA SER A 879 4.51 12.53 -15.48
C SER A 879 4.67 14.03 -15.73
N VAL A 880 5.88 14.57 -15.49
CA VAL A 880 6.24 15.96 -15.81
C VAL A 880 6.02 16.31 -17.29
N PHE A 881 6.06 15.31 -18.18
CA PHE A 881 5.81 15.49 -19.61
C PHE A 881 4.32 15.43 -19.99
N GLY A 882 3.45 14.99 -19.09
CA GLY A 882 2.02 14.83 -19.34
C GLY A 882 1.57 13.41 -19.67
N VAL A 883 2.48 12.43 -19.69
CA VAL A 883 2.16 11.02 -19.92
C VAL A 883 1.37 10.44 -18.74
N LEU A 884 0.26 9.78 -19.03
CA LEU A 884 -0.73 9.26 -18.08
C LEU A 884 -0.45 7.81 -17.67
N ASP A 885 -0.99 7.44 -16.51
CA ASP A 885 -1.13 6.06 -16.02
C ASP A 885 0.19 5.28 -16.06
N LEU A 886 1.22 5.82 -15.42
CA LEU A 886 2.56 5.22 -15.37
C LEU A 886 2.82 4.55 -14.01
N ALA A 887 2.18 5.03 -12.95
CA ALA A 887 2.32 4.52 -11.59
C ALA A 887 1.18 3.58 -11.16
N GLY A 888 0.07 3.54 -11.89
CA GLY A 888 -1.08 2.67 -11.64
C GLY A 888 -1.91 2.40 -12.91
N ASN A 889 -3.10 1.84 -12.74
CA ASN A 889 -4.00 1.35 -13.79
C ASN A 889 -3.46 0.14 -14.56
N LEU A 890 -2.38 0.29 -15.34
CA LEU A 890 -1.87 -0.76 -16.23
C LEU A 890 -0.35 -0.66 -16.45
N ARG A 891 0.32 -1.82 -16.47
CA ARG A 891 1.73 -1.91 -16.87
C ARG A 891 1.92 -1.97 -18.38
N ASP A 892 3.11 -1.58 -18.83
CA ASP A 892 3.48 -1.62 -20.24
C ASP A 892 4.49 -2.71 -20.58
N TRP A 893 4.21 -3.40 -21.69
CA TRP A 893 5.25 -4.10 -22.43
C TRP A 893 6.31 -3.13 -22.94
N THR A 894 7.59 -3.49 -22.76
CA THR A 894 8.70 -2.78 -23.39
C THR A 894 9.34 -3.60 -24.51
N SER A 895 10.16 -2.96 -25.33
CA SER A 895 11.01 -3.66 -26.31
C SER A 895 12.23 -4.32 -25.67
N SER A 896 12.53 -4.02 -24.40
CA SER A 896 13.69 -4.58 -23.69
C SER A 896 13.45 -6.03 -23.28
N GLY A 897 14.52 -6.83 -23.29
CA GLY A 897 14.51 -8.22 -22.83
C GLY A 897 15.32 -8.38 -21.55
N ALA A 898 14.93 -9.35 -20.72
CA ALA A 898 15.65 -9.73 -19.51
C ALA A 898 16.50 -11.00 -19.75
N PRO A 899 17.54 -11.24 -18.92
CA PRO A 899 18.28 -12.51 -18.95
C PRO A 899 17.32 -13.70 -18.87
N GLY A 900 17.49 -14.69 -19.75
CA GLY A 900 16.61 -15.86 -19.83
C GLY A 900 15.48 -15.77 -20.88
N GLY A 901 15.38 -14.66 -21.61
CA GLY A 901 14.42 -14.51 -22.73
C GLY A 901 13.05 -13.96 -22.33
N ASN A 902 12.87 -13.60 -21.06
CA ASN A 902 11.67 -12.93 -20.56
C ASN A 902 11.59 -11.48 -21.06
N ALA A 903 10.38 -10.94 -21.09
CA ALA A 903 10.14 -9.54 -21.43
C ALA A 903 10.26 -8.65 -20.19
N VAL A 904 10.69 -7.40 -20.39
CA VAL A 904 10.68 -6.39 -19.32
C VAL A 904 9.35 -5.65 -19.37
N VAL A 905 8.65 -5.64 -18.25
CA VAL A 905 7.39 -4.92 -18.04
C VAL A 905 7.62 -3.80 -17.03
N ARG A 906 7.07 -2.62 -17.31
CA ARG A 906 7.30 -1.39 -16.54
C ARG A 906 5.98 -0.73 -16.11
N GLY A 907 6.04 0.03 -15.02
CA GLY A 907 4.90 0.74 -14.45
C GLY A 907 4.19 -0.04 -13.35
N GLY A 908 3.29 0.66 -12.68
CA GLY A 908 2.39 0.08 -11.69
C GLY A 908 1.06 -0.37 -12.29
N ASP A 909 0.24 -1.03 -11.48
CA ASP A 909 -1.10 -1.47 -11.86
C ASP A 909 -2.04 -1.55 -10.66
N TRP A 910 -3.31 -1.76 -10.97
CA TRP A 910 -4.40 -1.80 -9.99
C TRP A 910 -4.29 -2.92 -8.93
N THR A 911 -3.47 -3.95 -9.14
CA THR A 911 -3.35 -5.10 -8.23
C THR A 911 -2.24 -4.98 -7.18
N LEU A 912 -1.32 -4.03 -7.33
CA LEU A 912 -0.02 -4.06 -6.64
C LEU A 912 0.21 -2.88 -5.68
N SER A 913 1.25 -3.03 -4.85
CA SER A 913 1.55 -2.23 -3.64
C SER A 913 2.32 -0.94 -3.92
N GLU A 914 2.51 -0.08 -2.91
CA GLU A 914 3.38 1.11 -2.96
C GLU A 914 4.73 0.84 -3.63
N ASP A 915 5.37 -0.27 -3.28
CA ASP A 915 6.70 -0.63 -3.76
C ASP A 915 6.76 -0.86 -5.28
N ASP A 916 5.62 -1.23 -5.88
CA ASP A 916 5.44 -1.59 -7.29
C ASP A 916 5.05 -0.39 -8.16
N ALA A 917 4.55 0.69 -7.56
CA ALA A 917 4.21 1.95 -8.23
C ALA A 917 5.45 2.81 -8.53
N ARG A 918 6.62 2.40 -8.03
CA ARG A 918 7.90 3.10 -8.24
C ARG A 918 8.34 3.02 -9.70
N ILE A 919 8.90 4.11 -10.21
CA ILE A 919 9.41 4.20 -11.58
C ILE A 919 10.52 3.17 -11.79
N GLU A 920 11.37 2.89 -10.80
CA GLU A 920 12.42 1.88 -10.92
C GLU A 920 11.91 0.44 -10.95
N PHE A 921 10.67 0.18 -10.54
CA PHE A 921 10.15 -1.18 -10.46
C PHE A 921 10.07 -1.81 -11.86
N ARG A 922 10.57 -3.05 -11.99
CA ARG A 922 10.48 -3.83 -13.23
C ARG A 922 10.02 -5.23 -12.93
N ASP A 923 9.13 -5.72 -13.77
CA ASP A 923 8.73 -7.12 -13.78
C ASP A 923 9.39 -7.83 -14.96
N VAL A 924 10.17 -8.86 -14.62
CA VAL A 924 10.91 -9.72 -15.56
C VAL A 924 10.45 -11.17 -15.47
N SER A 925 9.32 -11.43 -14.82
CA SER A 925 8.77 -12.77 -14.63
C SER A 925 7.98 -13.30 -15.81
N LEU A 926 7.53 -12.40 -16.71
CA LEU A 926 6.62 -12.72 -17.81
C LEU A 926 7.37 -13.02 -19.12
N GLY A 927 6.93 -14.08 -19.79
CA GLY A 927 7.35 -14.43 -21.14
C GLY A 927 6.64 -13.58 -22.21
N PRO A 928 7.20 -13.46 -23.43
CA PRO A 928 6.61 -12.63 -24.50
C PRO A 928 5.18 -13.03 -24.95
N GLN A 929 4.79 -14.29 -24.71
CA GLN A 929 3.47 -14.83 -25.08
C GLN A 929 2.43 -14.72 -23.96
N ASP A 930 2.84 -14.34 -22.75
CA ASP A 930 1.95 -14.32 -21.60
C ASP A 930 0.90 -13.21 -21.76
N ARG A 931 -0.32 -13.50 -21.32
CA ARG A 931 -1.45 -12.58 -21.31
C ARG A 931 -1.94 -12.45 -19.88
N VAL A 932 -1.83 -11.25 -19.33
CA VAL A 932 -2.23 -10.94 -17.95
C VAL A 932 -3.13 -9.71 -17.94
N ASN A 933 -4.04 -9.66 -16.99
CA ASN A 933 -5.12 -8.67 -16.92
C ASN A 933 -4.69 -7.30 -16.36
N TYR A 934 -3.41 -7.12 -16.05
CA TYR A 934 -2.81 -5.89 -15.56
C TYR A 934 -1.66 -5.39 -16.46
N VAL A 935 -1.47 -6.01 -17.63
CA VAL A 935 -0.47 -5.58 -18.62
C VAL A 935 -1.16 -5.28 -19.96
N GLY A 936 -0.80 -4.12 -20.51
CA GLY A 936 -1.06 -3.72 -21.88
C GLY A 936 0.20 -3.12 -22.49
N PHE A 937 0.04 -2.07 -23.28
CA PHE A 937 1.17 -1.43 -23.92
C PHE A 937 0.82 -0.02 -24.42
N ARG A 938 1.84 0.84 -24.41
CA ARG A 938 1.85 2.11 -25.13
C ARG A 938 2.83 2.07 -26.29
N VAL A 939 2.73 3.07 -27.16
CA VAL A 939 3.45 3.09 -28.44
C VAL A 939 4.43 4.26 -28.49
N VAL A 940 5.58 4.02 -29.11
CA VAL A 940 6.51 5.06 -29.57
C VAL A 940 6.35 5.22 -31.07
N ALA A 941 6.18 6.47 -31.51
CA ALA A 941 6.14 6.83 -32.92
C ALA A 941 7.51 7.35 -33.38
N VAL A 942 7.99 6.80 -34.49
CA VAL A 942 9.23 7.21 -35.16
C VAL A 942 8.86 7.67 -36.55
N ARG A 943 9.18 8.92 -36.87
CA ARG A 943 8.88 9.46 -38.20
C ARG A 943 9.77 8.78 -39.25
N ARG A 944 9.19 8.45 -40.40
CA ARG A 944 9.85 7.84 -41.56
C ARG A 944 10.74 8.79 -42.33
#